data_AF-A0A542PWV7-F1
#
_entry.id   AF-A0A542PWV7-F1
#
_cell.length_a   1.000
_cell.length_b   1.000
_cell.length_c   1.000
_cell.angle_alpha   90.00
_cell.angle_beta   90.00
_cell.angle_gamma   90.00
#
_symmetry.space_group_name_H-M   'P 1'
#
loop_
_entity.id
_entity.type
_entity.pdbx_description
1 polymer ?
#
loop_
_entity_poly.entity_id
_entity_poly.type
_entity_poly.pdbx_seq_one_letter_code
_entity_poly.pdbx_strand_id
1 'polypeptide(L)'
;MYRYVDAAVVRAAAWSPDRQVVWPELTGPSANTASWRAWLQQTWQTADFAAAVTAASPDLASRVDQICAGRPLPDPDVRRAVLSVLRYLLRARTRATPFGLFAGVAAARIASAPALRVGTAHQAAARPDAAWTTALIDRFEEHSGLRPHLMLLTSNLTVEYDGYVVIEHRPRGERDGAPEHVQMRVTEPVREALDSARTPILWSDLTAKLSTSYPTAPLAAIAKLLAGLVRQRFLITSLRPAMTVTDPLAALLTYTQHLAPAEAAELRKAPKPALDLRVDWDLVVPKTVAKEAAAAAKALTRLAPLAALTGWTEWQSRFLERYGPRAVVPVVDAVDALGYPCGYLGATTAQAPSPLPDRDSRPIKLAHAAGMRRRLEVQLDDAALEELAATDPGHPVQPSTEVTVRIHAASVPALEQGEFTLHVVGVARSAGATTGRFLGVLDAKDRDRMTEVYAGLPGVQRDALVAQISTTPLYVRAQNVARAPQATELVISLGDYQGSDTSLIPVTDLAVTADAERLHLVSLSRRRPVHTLLLNAVDLGHHTHPLARFLIEAPVALAVPCTGFMWGSAASNLPFLPALRYGRTILSPARWNLNSDDLPSAPAPWPQWDEALTQWRRDVHLPVRVYLSEADHSMALNLAEPSHRALLRTHLDRDGKVTLRPAPKPRDLGWTGGRAHEVVIPLAAADQAIAPVVGRGHVASREHGHLPGCDNRIYLQLHGHRDRQNPLLTRHLPTLLEELGGVRWWFVRYRDPEDHLRVRLTCAPGTLGSAIEKVGEWTRQLRHRGLITHASVETYHPETCRFGGPAAIDAAEAYFAADTAAALAQLAVQAGKNVPDPRALTAASMVDIAVGLLGKHAEAMRWLIDHTRTERTPPPRHVYRQAVGLVNAAPAGLERVTTAWSARRVALAAFRSALENGATRPQDLLADLLHLHHVRMCGPGLPQERAHLHLARAAALSWTARARRTP
;
A
#
# COMPACT_ATOMS: atom_id res chain seq x y z
N MET A 1 -0.18 16.03 -13.37
CA MET A 1 0.10 14.66 -13.84
C MET A 1 1.58 14.56 -14.22
N TYR A 2 2.24 13.44 -13.95
CA TYR A 2 3.69 13.29 -13.72
C TYR A 2 4.67 14.07 -14.63
N ARG A 3 5.78 14.51 -14.04
CA ARG A 3 6.97 15.09 -14.69
C ARG A 3 8.19 14.26 -14.31
N TYR A 4 9.14 14.12 -15.23
CA TYR A 4 10.41 13.46 -14.92
C TYR A 4 11.25 14.31 -13.98
N VAL A 5 12.08 13.66 -13.17
CA VAL A 5 13.07 14.30 -12.29
C VAL A 5 14.47 13.85 -12.67
N ASP A 6 15.49 14.63 -12.30
CA ASP A 6 16.88 14.40 -12.73
C ASP A 6 17.60 13.33 -11.87
N ALA A 7 17.00 12.14 -11.78
CA ALA A 7 17.53 10.99 -11.06
C ALA A 7 17.42 9.69 -11.86
N ALA A 8 17.60 9.78 -13.19
CA ALA A 8 17.54 8.62 -14.07
C ALA A 8 18.75 7.70 -13.88
N VAL A 9 18.54 6.39 -14.03
CA VAL A 9 19.59 5.37 -13.94
C VAL A 9 19.50 4.45 -15.15
N VAL A 10 20.63 4.15 -15.76
CA VAL A 10 20.72 3.06 -16.74
C VAL A 10 21.16 1.79 -16.05
N ARG A 11 20.46 0.70 -16.34
CA ARG A 11 20.87 -0.67 -16.07
C ARG A 11 21.38 -1.26 -17.37
N ALA A 12 22.55 -1.87 -17.37
CA ALA A 12 23.12 -2.43 -18.58
C ALA A 12 23.89 -3.72 -18.33
N ALA A 13 23.87 -4.60 -19.32
CA ALA A 13 24.77 -5.74 -19.36
C ALA A 13 26.22 -5.26 -19.46
N ALA A 14 27.08 -5.80 -18.60
CA ALA A 14 28.52 -5.51 -18.63
C ALA A 14 29.20 -6.10 -19.87
N TRP A 15 28.63 -7.20 -20.38
CA TRP A 15 29.28 -7.98 -21.41
C TRP A 15 29.08 -7.41 -22.83
N SER A 16 30.13 -7.51 -23.64
CA SER A 16 30.10 -7.01 -25.03
C SER A 16 29.36 -7.99 -25.96
N PRO A 17 28.42 -7.51 -26.79
CA PRO A 17 27.72 -8.34 -27.76
C PRO A 17 28.62 -8.79 -28.92
N ASP A 18 29.74 -8.09 -29.17
CA ASP A 18 30.70 -8.37 -30.25
C ASP A 18 31.52 -9.65 -30.02
N ARG A 19 31.52 -10.20 -28.79
CA ARG A 19 32.18 -11.47 -28.52
C ARG A 19 31.43 -12.59 -29.25
N GLN A 20 32.12 -13.29 -30.16
CA GLN A 20 31.58 -14.51 -30.76
C GLN A 20 31.34 -15.56 -29.68
N VAL A 21 30.20 -16.24 -29.77
CA VAL A 21 29.78 -17.28 -28.83
C VAL A 21 29.43 -18.52 -29.63
N VAL A 22 30.05 -19.64 -29.26
CA VAL A 22 29.67 -20.96 -29.72
C VAL A 22 28.66 -21.53 -28.73
N TRP A 23 27.53 -22.04 -29.23
CA TRP A 23 26.52 -22.67 -28.39
C TRP A 23 26.76 -24.19 -28.29
N PRO A 24 26.37 -24.84 -27.18
CA PRO A 24 26.62 -26.27 -27.00
C PRO A 24 25.69 -27.09 -27.89
N GLU A 25 26.21 -28.14 -28.53
CA GLU A 25 25.37 -29.09 -29.27
C GLU A 25 24.56 -29.94 -28.28
N LEU A 26 23.23 -29.80 -28.30
CA LEU A 26 22.31 -30.41 -27.34
C LEU A 26 21.27 -31.32 -27.99
N THR A 27 21.20 -31.33 -29.32
CA THR A 27 20.07 -31.89 -30.10
C THR A 27 20.49 -32.87 -31.19
N GLY A 28 21.70 -32.71 -31.74
CA GLY A 28 22.24 -33.54 -32.81
C GLY A 28 22.90 -34.84 -32.33
N PRO A 29 23.29 -35.72 -33.27
CA PRO A 29 23.90 -37.02 -32.96
C PRO A 29 25.28 -36.92 -32.27
N SER A 30 25.94 -35.77 -32.36
CA SER A 30 27.19 -35.46 -31.66
C SER A 30 27.00 -34.89 -30.24
N ALA A 31 25.76 -34.73 -29.76
CA ALA A 31 25.47 -34.28 -28.41
C ALA A 31 25.75 -35.39 -27.38
N ASN A 32 26.90 -35.32 -26.74
CA ASN A 32 27.36 -36.31 -25.76
C ASN A 32 28.27 -35.66 -24.71
N THR A 33 28.64 -36.41 -23.68
CA THR A 33 29.48 -35.90 -22.59
C THR A 33 30.84 -35.35 -23.05
N ALA A 34 31.42 -35.90 -24.12
CA ALA A 34 32.69 -35.39 -24.65
C ALA A 34 32.54 -34.00 -25.30
N SER A 35 31.52 -33.81 -26.15
CA SER A 35 31.25 -32.51 -26.78
C SER A 35 30.81 -31.45 -25.76
N TRP A 36 30.03 -31.84 -24.76
CA TRP A 36 29.64 -30.98 -23.64
C TRP A 36 30.81 -30.54 -22.78
N ARG A 37 31.73 -31.46 -22.46
CA ARG A 37 32.96 -31.13 -21.72
C ARG A 37 33.83 -30.16 -22.50
N ALA A 38 34.03 -30.41 -23.80
CA ALA A 38 34.83 -29.52 -24.65
C ALA A 38 34.24 -28.10 -24.70
N TRP A 39 32.91 -27.99 -24.85
CA TRP A 39 32.24 -26.69 -24.82
C TRP A 39 32.37 -25.97 -23.47
N LEU A 40 32.24 -26.71 -22.35
CA LEU A 40 32.45 -26.14 -21.01
C LEU A 40 33.88 -25.62 -20.87
N GLN A 41 34.89 -26.41 -21.26
CA GLN A 41 36.30 -26.00 -21.20
C GLN A 41 36.54 -24.72 -22.03
N GLN A 42 36.03 -24.66 -23.26
CA GLN A 42 36.16 -23.48 -24.12
C GLN A 42 35.47 -22.26 -23.51
N THR A 43 34.25 -22.42 -23.00
CA THR A 43 33.48 -21.31 -22.41
C THR A 43 34.14 -20.81 -21.12
N TRP A 44 34.69 -21.72 -20.32
CA TRP A 44 35.36 -21.42 -19.04
C TRP A 44 36.72 -20.74 -19.21
N GLN A 45 37.35 -20.82 -20.38
CA GLN A 45 38.55 -20.02 -20.72
C GLN A 45 38.26 -18.51 -20.77
N THR A 46 37.00 -18.10 -20.89
CA THR A 46 36.63 -16.68 -20.84
C THR A 46 36.65 -16.20 -19.38
N ALA A 47 37.80 -15.69 -18.93
CA ALA A 47 38.06 -15.34 -17.53
C ALA A 47 36.97 -14.46 -16.89
N ASP A 48 36.53 -13.39 -17.55
CA ASP A 48 35.48 -12.50 -17.02
C ASP A 48 34.16 -13.24 -16.77
N PHE A 49 33.83 -14.21 -17.63
CA PHE A 49 32.60 -15.00 -17.52
C PHE A 49 32.70 -16.03 -16.40
N ALA A 50 33.80 -16.79 -16.36
CA ALA A 50 34.05 -17.73 -15.28
C ALA A 50 34.04 -17.01 -13.94
N ALA A 51 34.64 -15.81 -13.84
CA ALA A 51 34.60 -14.97 -12.65
C ALA A 51 33.16 -14.54 -12.29
N ALA A 52 32.36 -14.09 -13.26
CA ALA A 52 30.97 -13.71 -13.04
C ALA A 52 30.10 -14.89 -12.57
N VAL A 53 30.27 -16.08 -13.17
CA VAL A 53 29.56 -17.30 -12.76
C VAL A 53 30.03 -17.74 -11.37
N THR A 54 31.33 -17.70 -11.09
CA THR A 54 31.89 -18.06 -9.79
C THR A 54 31.35 -17.17 -8.68
N ALA A 55 31.26 -15.87 -8.92
CA ALA A 55 30.70 -14.93 -7.96
C ALA A 55 29.18 -15.15 -7.74
N ALA A 56 28.43 -15.49 -8.79
CA ALA A 56 26.99 -15.70 -8.70
C ALA A 56 26.60 -17.09 -8.16
N SER A 57 27.37 -18.12 -8.47
CA SER A 57 27.09 -19.52 -8.14
C SER A 57 28.39 -20.33 -7.96
N PRO A 58 29.02 -20.25 -6.78
CA PRO A 58 30.25 -20.99 -6.48
C PRO A 58 30.10 -22.51 -6.64
N ASP A 59 28.93 -23.06 -6.30
CA ASP A 59 28.66 -24.49 -6.42
C ASP A 59 28.62 -24.94 -7.89
N LEU A 60 28.06 -24.13 -8.78
CA LEU A 60 28.10 -24.39 -10.22
C LEU A 60 29.52 -24.29 -10.76
N ALA A 61 30.27 -23.26 -10.35
CA ALA A 61 31.66 -23.09 -10.76
C ALA A 61 32.52 -24.31 -10.36
N SER A 62 32.43 -24.75 -9.09
CA SER A 62 33.10 -25.97 -8.63
C SER A 62 32.70 -27.21 -9.43
N ARG A 63 31.42 -27.34 -9.79
CA ARG A 63 30.95 -28.44 -10.64
C ARG A 63 31.55 -28.37 -12.05
N VAL A 64 31.63 -27.18 -12.65
CA VAL A 64 32.24 -26.98 -13.97
C VAL A 64 33.73 -27.28 -13.94
N ASP A 65 34.44 -26.86 -12.90
CA ASP A 65 35.87 -27.15 -12.71
C ASP A 65 36.12 -28.66 -12.64
N GLN A 66 35.29 -29.41 -11.89
CA GLN A 66 35.37 -30.87 -11.83
C GLN A 66 35.15 -31.53 -13.20
N ILE A 67 34.20 -31.04 -13.99
CA ILE A 67 33.94 -31.55 -15.35
C ILE A 67 35.13 -31.24 -16.26
N CYS A 68 35.68 -30.03 -16.18
CA CYS A 68 36.83 -29.60 -16.99
C CYS A 68 38.11 -30.37 -16.63
N ALA A 69 38.28 -30.74 -15.35
CA ALA A 69 39.37 -31.59 -14.85
C ALA A 69 39.20 -33.09 -15.20
N GLY A 70 38.13 -33.46 -15.90
CA GLY A 70 37.94 -34.83 -16.38
C GLY A 70 37.36 -35.80 -15.35
N ARG A 71 36.85 -35.32 -14.21
CA ARG A 71 36.22 -36.17 -13.19
C ARG A 71 35.05 -36.98 -13.78
N PRO A 72 34.92 -38.29 -13.51
CA PRO A 72 33.82 -39.09 -14.02
C PRO A 72 32.51 -38.66 -13.33
N LEU A 73 31.57 -38.14 -14.11
CA LEU A 73 30.23 -37.73 -13.66
C LEU A 73 29.19 -38.34 -14.62
N PRO A 74 27.99 -38.69 -14.13
CA PRO A 74 26.92 -39.18 -14.98
C PRO A 74 26.56 -38.17 -16.09
N ASP A 75 26.25 -38.66 -17.29
CA ASP A 75 25.85 -37.82 -18.44
C ASP A 75 24.73 -36.81 -18.11
N PRO A 76 23.67 -37.16 -17.35
CA PRO A 76 22.65 -36.19 -16.95
C PRO A 76 23.17 -35.02 -16.11
N ASP A 77 24.19 -35.26 -15.27
CA ASP A 77 24.79 -34.23 -14.43
C ASP A 77 25.63 -33.25 -15.26
N VAL A 78 26.38 -33.78 -16.23
CA VAL A 78 27.14 -32.95 -17.17
C VAL A 78 26.18 -32.10 -18.01
N ARG A 79 25.11 -32.71 -18.54
CA ARG A 79 24.07 -31.98 -19.28
C ARG A 79 23.43 -30.87 -18.45
N ARG A 80 23.10 -31.13 -17.18
CA ARG A 80 22.54 -30.14 -16.26
C ARG A 80 23.49 -28.96 -16.01
N ALA A 81 24.79 -29.23 -15.89
CA ALA A 81 25.81 -28.18 -15.78
C ALA A 81 25.88 -27.35 -17.06
N VAL A 82 25.89 -27.97 -18.25
CA VAL A 82 25.85 -27.28 -19.56
C VAL A 82 24.65 -26.36 -19.66
N LEU A 83 23.45 -26.86 -19.37
CA LEU A 83 22.23 -26.04 -19.41
C LEU A 83 22.30 -24.86 -18.43
N SER A 84 22.90 -25.05 -17.25
CA SER A 84 23.05 -23.98 -16.27
C SER A 84 24.04 -22.91 -16.73
N VAL A 85 25.19 -23.30 -17.29
CA VAL A 85 26.17 -22.37 -17.86
C VAL A 85 25.59 -21.64 -19.08
N LEU A 86 24.84 -22.34 -19.93
CA LEU A 86 24.12 -21.76 -21.07
C LEU A 86 23.14 -20.66 -20.63
N ARG A 87 22.39 -20.88 -19.53
CA ARG A 87 21.51 -19.85 -18.95
C ARG A 87 22.28 -18.61 -18.48
N TYR A 88 23.45 -18.79 -17.85
CA TYR A 88 24.31 -17.67 -17.44
C TYR A 88 24.89 -16.91 -18.64
N LEU A 89 25.27 -17.63 -19.69
CA LEU A 89 25.76 -17.04 -20.94
C LEU A 89 24.67 -16.19 -21.62
N LEU A 90 23.43 -16.69 -21.65
CA LEU A 90 22.27 -15.91 -22.12
C LEU A 90 22.03 -14.69 -21.23
N ARG A 91 22.00 -14.87 -19.91
CA ARG A 91 21.83 -13.77 -18.95
C ARG A 91 22.82 -12.63 -19.22
N ALA A 92 24.09 -12.98 -19.31
CA ALA A 92 25.19 -12.04 -19.45
C ALA A 92 25.12 -11.21 -20.75
N ARG A 93 24.45 -11.72 -21.79
CA ARG A 93 24.28 -11.03 -23.08
C ARG A 93 22.97 -10.27 -23.20
N THR A 94 21.90 -10.77 -22.57
CA THR A 94 20.54 -10.36 -22.93
C THR A 94 19.75 -9.70 -21.80
N ARG A 95 20.30 -9.66 -20.58
CA ARG A 95 19.60 -9.16 -19.40
C ARG A 95 20.32 -7.96 -18.79
N ALA A 96 19.60 -6.85 -18.65
CA ALA A 96 20.10 -5.62 -18.04
C ALA A 96 19.92 -5.58 -16.51
N THR A 97 19.09 -6.47 -15.94
CA THR A 97 18.81 -6.51 -14.49
C THR A 97 20.10 -6.70 -13.67
N PRO A 98 20.49 -5.73 -12.81
CA PRO A 98 21.74 -5.77 -12.04
C PRO A 98 21.88 -7.06 -11.22
N PHE A 99 23.00 -7.75 -11.38
CA PHE A 99 23.29 -8.98 -10.65
C PHE A 99 24.76 -9.36 -10.79
N GLY A 100 25.49 -9.27 -9.67
CA GLY A 100 26.90 -9.61 -9.62
C GLY A 100 27.69 -8.85 -10.68
N LEU A 101 28.47 -9.57 -11.48
CA LEU A 101 29.31 -9.02 -12.54
C LEU A 101 28.66 -9.08 -13.93
N PHE A 102 27.43 -9.57 -14.06
CA PHE A 102 26.77 -9.72 -15.37
C PHE A 102 26.17 -8.41 -15.89
N ALA A 103 25.59 -7.63 -14.99
CA ALA A 103 24.94 -6.37 -15.29
C ALA A 103 25.00 -5.47 -14.06
N GLY A 104 25.04 -4.17 -14.31
CA GLY A 104 25.18 -3.15 -13.28
C GLY A 104 24.43 -1.88 -13.63
N VAL A 105 24.75 -0.81 -12.91
CA VAL A 105 24.08 0.48 -13.02
C VAL A 105 25.03 1.63 -13.31
N ALA A 106 24.54 2.67 -13.95
CA ALA A 106 25.20 3.96 -14.07
C ALA A 106 24.16 5.08 -13.96
N ALA A 107 24.58 6.24 -13.46
CA ALA A 107 23.74 7.42 -13.48
C ALA A 107 23.50 7.85 -14.94
N ALA A 108 22.29 8.34 -15.21
CA ALA A 108 21.95 8.97 -16.47
C ALA A 108 21.54 10.43 -16.23
N ARG A 109 21.65 11.26 -17.26
CA ARG A 109 21.20 12.66 -17.26
C ARG A 109 20.09 12.86 -18.26
N ILE A 110 19.17 13.78 -18.01
CA ILE A 110 18.13 14.14 -18.97
C ILE A 110 18.45 15.51 -19.59
N ALA A 111 18.76 15.55 -20.89
CA ALA A 111 19.09 16.79 -21.60
C ALA A 111 18.45 16.85 -23.00
N SER A 112 18.71 17.91 -23.77
CA SER A 112 18.11 18.07 -25.11
C SER A 112 18.71 17.13 -26.15
N ALA A 113 20.04 17.03 -26.21
CA ALA A 113 20.76 16.16 -27.15
C ALA A 113 21.11 14.82 -26.48
N PRO A 114 20.88 13.67 -27.14
CA PRO A 114 21.29 12.38 -26.63
C PRO A 114 22.81 12.20 -26.77
N ALA A 115 23.41 11.51 -25.80
CA ALA A 115 24.80 11.10 -25.85
C ALA A 115 24.96 9.76 -25.16
N LEU A 116 25.80 8.89 -25.72
CA LEU A 116 26.15 7.63 -25.10
C LEU A 116 27.64 7.36 -25.30
N ARG A 117 28.37 7.23 -24.19
CA ARG A 117 29.70 6.64 -24.15
C ARG A 117 29.64 5.34 -23.37
N VAL A 118 30.07 4.25 -23.99
CA VAL A 118 30.23 2.94 -23.34
C VAL A 118 31.71 2.62 -23.28
N GLY A 119 32.26 2.55 -22.06
CA GLY A 119 33.62 2.08 -21.84
C GLY A 119 33.65 0.70 -21.21
N THR A 120 34.83 0.27 -20.78
CA THR A 120 35.11 -1.06 -20.22
C THR A 120 35.57 -1.02 -18.76
N ALA A 121 35.73 0.18 -18.18
CA ALA A 121 36.25 0.37 -16.83
C ALA A 121 35.16 0.19 -15.76
N HIS A 122 34.44 -0.93 -15.81
CA HIS A 122 33.39 -1.26 -14.85
C HIS A 122 33.98 -1.45 -13.45
N GLN A 123 33.28 -0.98 -12.42
CA GLN A 123 33.75 -1.03 -11.03
C GLN A 123 32.81 -1.89 -10.20
N ALA A 124 33.33 -2.98 -9.64
CA ALA A 124 32.57 -3.83 -8.74
C ALA A 124 32.72 -3.33 -7.30
N ALA A 125 31.59 -3.09 -6.64
CA ALA A 125 31.51 -2.82 -5.21
C ALA A 125 31.14 -4.12 -4.49
N ALA A 126 32.04 -4.60 -3.65
CA ALA A 126 31.80 -5.77 -2.81
C ALA A 126 31.23 -5.36 -1.46
N ARG A 127 30.17 -6.04 -1.04
CA ARG A 127 29.59 -5.92 0.28
C ARG A 127 29.54 -7.30 0.94
N PRO A 128 29.72 -7.40 2.25
CA PRO A 128 29.50 -8.65 2.97
C PRO A 128 28.08 -9.19 2.72
N ASP A 129 27.94 -10.50 2.48
CA ASP A 129 26.61 -11.11 2.36
C ASP A 129 25.83 -10.99 3.67
N ALA A 130 24.54 -10.73 3.56
CA ALA A 130 23.66 -10.54 4.71
C ALA A 130 23.58 -11.73 5.67
N ALA A 131 23.59 -12.97 5.16
CA ALA A 131 23.52 -14.17 6.01
C ALA A 131 24.81 -14.34 6.80
N TRP A 132 25.96 -14.16 6.14
CA TRP A 132 27.24 -14.17 6.82
C TRP A 132 27.35 -13.04 7.84
N THR A 133 26.93 -11.82 7.48
CA THR A 133 27.00 -10.66 8.38
C THR A 133 26.09 -10.84 9.60
N THR A 134 24.87 -11.34 9.41
CA THR A 134 23.94 -11.60 10.51
C THR A 134 24.50 -12.63 11.48
N ALA A 135 25.04 -13.74 10.98
CA ALA A 135 25.66 -14.78 11.81
C ALA A 135 26.90 -14.25 12.56
N LEU A 136 27.67 -13.36 11.93
CA LEU A 136 28.80 -12.70 12.56
C LEU A 136 28.34 -11.79 13.71
N ILE A 137 27.35 -10.92 13.46
CA ILE A 137 26.79 -10.05 14.50
C ILE A 137 26.22 -10.87 15.65
N ASP A 138 25.48 -11.96 15.36
CA ASP A 138 24.92 -12.86 16.39
C ASP A 138 26.02 -13.38 17.34
N ARG A 139 27.15 -13.84 16.78
CA ARG A 139 28.30 -14.31 17.57
C ARG A 139 28.94 -13.19 18.39
N PHE A 140 29.03 -11.98 17.84
CA PHE A 140 29.68 -10.84 18.49
C PHE A 140 28.80 -10.21 19.59
N GLU A 141 27.48 -10.30 19.48
CA GLU A 141 26.55 -9.97 20.57
C GLU A 141 26.69 -10.92 21.77
N GLU A 142 27.28 -12.11 21.58
CA GLU A 142 27.60 -13.06 22.65
C GLU A 142 28.99 -12.86 23.25
N HIS A 143 29.84 -12.02 22.66
CA HIS A 143 31.22 -11.83 23.08
C HIS A 143 31.32 -11.00 24.37
N SER A 144 31.86 -11.59 25.44
CA SER A 144 31.91 -10.99 26.79
C SER A 144 32.75 -9.71 26.84
N GLY A 145 33.85 -9.63 26.09
CA GLY A 145 34.70 -8.44 26.01
C GLY A 145 34.06 -7.28 25.23
N LEU A 146 33.02 -7.54 24.42
CA LEU A 146 32.35 -6.49 23.64
C LEU A 146 31.12 -5.93 24.33
N ARG A 147 30.33 -6.81 24.96
CA ARG A 147 29.03 -6.45 25.55
C ARG A 147 29.06 -5.14 26.34
N PRO A 148 30.00 -4.90 27.29
CA PRO A 148 30.01 -3.67 28.09
C PRO A 148 30.04 -2.37 27.27
N HIS A 149 30.57 -2.42 26.04
CA HIS A 149 30.75 -1.27 25.16
C HIS A 149 29.61 -1.08 24.14
N LEU A 150 28.68 -2.03 24.05
CA LEU A 150 27.56 -1.94 23.12
C LEU A 150 26.48 -1.02 23.67
N MET A 151 25.89 -0.22 22.77
CA MET A 151 24.66 0.49 23.08
C MET A 151 23.47 -0.44 22.89
N LEU A 152 22.47 -0.28 23.76
CA LEU A 152 21.21 -1.01 23.75
C LEU A 152 20.06 -0.04 23.50
N LEU A 153 19.15 -0.46 22.63
CA LEU A 153 17.92 0.27 22.32
C LEU A 153 16.74 -0.72 22.34
N THR A 154 15.66 -0.36 23.00
CA THR A 154 14.42 -1.14 22.97
C THR A 154 13.84 -1.13 21.56
N SER A 155 13.55 -2.32 21.03
CA SER A 155 12.95 -2.47 19.72
C SER A 155 11.59 -1.76 19.68
N ASN A 156 11.35 -0.96 18.67
CA ASN A 156 10.06 -0.29 18.47
C ASN A 156 9.01 -1.20 17.80
N LEU A 157 9.32 -2.49 17.64
CA LEU A 157 8.38 -3.53 17.25
C LEU A 157 7.75 -4.24 18.45
N THR A 158 8.15 -3.88 19.68
CA THR A 158 7.61 -4.50 20.89
C THR A 158 6.23 -3.95 21.23
N VAL A 159 5.31 -4.86 21.54
CA VAL A 159 3.97 -4.54 22.07
C VAL A 159 3.80 -5.23 23.42
N GLU A 160 3.15 -4.59 24.38
CA GLU A 160 2.80 -5.20 25.67
C GLU A 160 1.32 -5.60 25.66
N TYR A 161 1.03 -6.90 25.88
CA TYR A 161 -0.33 -7.44 25.99
C TYR A 161 -0.35 -8.57 27.02
N ASP A 162 -1.37 -8.60 27.90
CA ASP A 162 -1.57 -9.62 28.94
C ASP A 162 -0.34 -9.85 29.87
N GLY A 163 0.41 -8.78 30.17
CA GLY A 163 1.63 -8.88 30.98
C GLY A 163 2.81 -9.56 30.26
N TYR A 164 2.75 -9.71 28.94
CA TYR A 164 3.84 -10.14 28.07
C TYR A 164 4.29 -9.01 27.16
N VAL A 165 5.59 -8.97 26.88
CA VAL A 165 6.15 -8.19 25.78
C VAL A 165 6.31 -9.13 24.58
N VAL A 166 5.83 -8.69 23.43
CA VAL A 166 5.67 -9.50 22.22
C VAL A 166 6.30 -8.81 21.02
N ILE A 167 6.93 -9.58 20.15
CA ILE A 167 7.25 -9.20 18.77
C ILE A 167 6.61 -10.25 17.86
N GLU A 168 5.57 -9.86 17.14
CA GLU A 168 4.77 -10.77 16.30
C GLU A 168 5.56 -11.37 15.13
N HIS A 169 6.45 -10.56 14.53
CA HIS A 169 7.22 -10.95 13.34
C HIS A 169 8.69 -10.60 13.49
N ARG A 170 9.40 -11.38 14.30
CA ARG A 170 10.85 -11.25 14.46
C ARG A 170 11.58 -11.88 13.27
N PRO A 171 12.50 -11.15 12.58
CA PRO A 171 13.38 -11.76 11.58
C PRO A 171 14.26 -12.84 12.21
N ARG A 172 14.34 -14.02 11.56
CA ARG A 172 15.22 -15.12 12.01
C ARG A 172 16.63 -14.91 11.47
N GLY A 173 17.66 -15.34 12.20
CA GLY A 173 19.07 -15.24 11.75
C GLY A 173 19.45 -16.26 10.67
N GLU A 174 18.61 -17.27 10.42
CA GLU A 174 18.85 -18.32 9.43
C GLU A 174 18.51 -17.89 8.00
N ARG A 175 19.22 -18.46 7.02
CA ARG A 175 19.18 -18.05 5.60
C ARG A 175 17.78 -18.04 4.98
N ASP A 176 16.94 -19.03 5.32
CA ASP A 176 15.59 -19.22 4.77
C ASP A 176 14.54 -19.42 5.88
N GLY A 177 14.84 -18.96 7.09
CA GLY A 177 13.94 -19.08 8.24
C GLY A 177 12.73 -18.16 8.12
N ALA A 178 11.52 -18.70 8.34
CA ALA A 178 10.32 -17.89 8.46
C ALA A 178 10.38 -16.97 9.70
N PRO A 179 9.70 -15.81 9.69
CA PRO A 179 9.58 -14.94 10.86
C PRO A 179 8.96 -15.67 12.05
N GLU A 180 9.40 -15.31 13.25
CA GLU A 180 8.96 -15.95 14.50
C GLU A 180 8.13 -14.98 15.35
N HIS A 181 7.08 -15.53 15.98
CA HIS A 181 6.41 -14.89 17.10
C HIS A 181 7.22 -15.17 18.37
N VAL A 182 7.66 -14.10 19.05
CA VAL A 182 8.38 -14.22 20.34
C VAL A 182 7.65 -13.43 21.41
N GLN A 183 7.55 -14.03 22.60
CA GLN A 183 6.93 -13.41 23.76
C GLN A 183 7.75 -13.68 25.03
N MET A 184 7.74 -12.72 25.95
CA MET A 184 8.39 -12.82 27.24
C MET A 184 7.50 -12.19 28.31
N ARG A 185 7.35 -12.84 29.46
CA ARG A 185 6.61 -12.27 30.59
C ARG A 185 7.31 -11.01 31.09
N VAL A 186 6.55 -9.93 31.25
CA VAL A 186 7.05 -8.65 31.76
C VAL A 186 7.13 -8.70 33.28
N THR A 187 8.27 -9.16 33.78
CA THR A 187 8.65 -8.97 35.19
C THR A 187 9.14 -7.54 35.42
N GLU A 188 9.24 -7.09 36.67
CA GLU A 188 9.74 -5.74 36.96
C GLU A 188 11.15 -5.49 36.38
N PRO A 189 12.14 -6.41 36.50
CA PRO A 189 13.45 -6.21 35.87
C PRO A 189 13.41 -6.14 34.35
N VAL A 190 12.50 -6.88 33.70
CA VAL A 190 12.30 -6.80 32.24
C VAL A 190 11.75 -5.43 31.87
N ARG A 191 10.71 -4.95 32.57
CA ARG A 191 10.12 -3.63 32.32
C ARG A 191 11.14 -2.52 32.49
N GLU A 192 11.88 -2.53 33.61
CA GLU A 192 12.90 -1.52 33.88
C GLU A 192 14.02 -1.54 32.82
N ALA A 193 14.43 -2.72 32.37
CA ALA A 193 15.43 -2.85 31.31
C ALA A 193 14.96 -2.22 30.00
N LEU A 194 13.73 -2.52 29.57
CA LEU A 194 13.14 -2.01 28.34
C LEU A 194 12.84 -0.51 28.41
N ASP A 195 12.35 -0.01 29.54
CA ASP A 195 12.06 1.41 29.72
C ASP A 195 13.35 2.25 29.76
N SER A 196 14.38 1.74 30.43
CA SER A 196 15.70 2.41 30.49
C SER A 196 16.39 2.48 29.13
N ALA A 197 16.14 1.50 28.25
CA ALA A 197 16.70 1.43 26.92
C ALA A 197 15.79 2.03 25.83
N ARG A 198 14.74 2.79 26.18
CA ARG A 198 13.94 3.54 25.17
C ARG A 198 14.76 4.57 24.42
N THR A 199 15.78 5.11 25.07
CA THR A 199 16.88 5.85 24.46
C THR A 199 18.15 5.00 24.50
N PRO A 200 19.08 5.14 23.54
CA PRO A 200 20.31 4.37 23.55
C PRO A 200 21.06 4.48 24.90
N ILE A 201 21.36 3.33 25.51
CA ILE A 201 22.08 3.23 26.79
C ILE A 201 23.22 2.21 26.67
N LEU A 202 24.38 2.47 27.30
CA LEU A 202 25.46 1.49 27.33
C LEU A 202 25.05 0.24 28.10
N TRP A 203 25.49 -0.92 27.64
CA TRP A 203 25.25 -2.18 28.33
C TRP A 203 25.75 -2.16 29.78
N SER A 204 26.96 -1.60 30.02
CA SER A 204 27.53 -1.45 31.36
C SER A 204 26.62 -0.65 32.28
N ASP A 205 26.06 0.44 31.77
CA ASP A 205 25.27 1.39 32.54
C ASP A 205 23.89 0.81 32.86
N LEU A 206 23.29 0.12 31.88
CA LEU A 206 22.05 -0.62 32.11
C LEU A 206 22.24 -1.75 33.12
N THR A 207 23.38 -2.45 33.06
CA THR A 207 23.71 -3.50 34.03
C THR A 207 23.86 -2.90 35.43
N ALA A 208 24.61 -1.81 35.58
CA ALA A 208 24.80 -1.11 36.86
C ALA A 208 23.48 -0.57 37.44
N LYS A 209 22.60 -0.04 36.57
CA LYS A 209 21.27 0.42 36.96
C LYS A 209 20.42 -0.72 37.52
N LEU A 210 20.32 -1.83 36.79
CA LEU A 210 19.57 -3.00 37.25
C LEU A 210 20.16 -3.62 38.52
N SER A 211 21.49 -3.65 38.66
CA SER A 211 22.13 -4.11 39.91
C SER A 211 21.81 -3.22 41.10
N THR A 212 21.64 -1.91 40.88
CA THR A 212 21.25 -0.95 41.91
C THR A 212 19.79 -1.13 42.31
N SER A 213 18.89 -1.28 41.33
CA SER A 213 17.45 -1.49 41.56
C SER A 213 17.13 -2.86 42.18
N TYR A 214 17.96 -3.87 41.91
CA TYR A 214 17.77 -5.25 42.37
C TYR A 214 19.03 -5.81 43.08
N PRO A 215 19.38 -5.30 44.27
CA PRO A 215 20.65 -5.62 44.95
C PRO A 215 20.76 -7.08 45.42
N THR A 216 19.65 -7.78 45.55
CA THR A 216 19.60 -9.21 45.92
C THR A 216 19.78 -10.15 44.72
N ALA A 217 19.70 -9.63 43.49
CA ALA A 217 19.86 -10.43 42.28
C ALA A 217 21.35 -10.62 41.95
N PRO A 218 21.83 -11.85 41.72
CA PRO A 218 23.21 -12.09 41.28
C PRO A 218 23.50 -11.41 39.94
N LEU A 219 24.68 -10.82 39.79
CA LEU A 219 25.10 -10.15 38.53
C LEU A 219 24.98 -11.09 37.31
N ALA A 220 25.25 -12.38 37.49
CA ALA A 220 25.08 -13.39 36.44
C ALA A 220 23.62 -13.54 35.96
N ALA A 221 22.63 -13.33 36.86
CA ALA A 221 21.22 -13.36 36.51
C ALA A 221 20.83 -12.13 35.68
N ILE A 222 21.32 -10.93 36.05
CA ILE A 222 21.12 -9.69 35.28
C ILE A 222 21.77 -9.81 33.89
N ALA A 223 22.99 -10.33 33.82
CA ALA A 223 23.68 -10.56 32.56
C ALA A 223 22.92 -11.55 31.66
N LYS A 224 22.37 -12.63 32.24
CA LYS A 224 21.53 -13.60 31.52
C LYS A 224 20.23 -12.99 31.02
N LEU A 225 19.59 -12.13 31.82
CA LEU A 225 18.39 -11.39 31.45
C LEU A 225 18.66 -10.49 30.22
N LEU A 226 19.67 -9.61 30.30
CA LEU A 226 20.01 -8.69 29.20
C LEU A 226 20.42 -9.46 27.93
N ALA A 227 21.22 -10.52 28.07
CA ALA A 227 21.56 -11.40 26.95
C ALA A 227 20.33 -12.07 26.33
N GLY A 228 19.35 -12.48 27.14
CA GLY A 228 18.08 -13.03 26.67
C GLY A 228 17.26 -12.00 25.89
N LEU A 229 17.15 -10.77 26.40
CA LEU A 229 16.45 -9.67 25.71
C LEU A 229 17.07 -9.33 24.36
N VAL A 230 18.41 -9.32 24.28
CA VAL A 230 19.14 -9.08 23.02
C VAL A 230 18.98 -10.23 22.04
N ARG A 231 19.13 -11.48 22.50
CA ARG A 231 18.94 -12.68 21.67
C ARG A 231 17.54 -12.74 21.06
N GLN A 232 16.52 -12.32 21.81
CA GLN A 232 15.14 -12.28 21.36
C GLN A 232 14.75 -10.97 20.64
N ARG A 233 15.68 -10.02 20.48
CA ARG A 233 15.47 -8.72 19.80
C ARG A 233 14.48 -7.77 20.48
N PHE A 234 14.16 -7.99 21.76
CA PHE A 234 13.49 -6.98 22.58
C PHE A 234 14.42 -5.78 22.81
N LEU A 235 15.72 -6.06 22.95
CA LEU A 235 16.79 -5.06 22.86
C LEU A 235 17.59 -5.27 21.57
N ILE A 236 17.87 -4.17 20.87
CA ILE A 236 18.69 -4.11 19.66
C ILE A 236 20.03 -3.47 20.04
N THR A 237 21.14 -4.07 19.58
CA THR A 237 22.49 -3.56 19.85
C THR A 237 22.96 -2.60 18.76
N SER A 238 23.94 -1.74 19.08
CA SER A 238 24.64 -0.90 18.09
C SER A 238 25.30 -1.69 16.94
N LEU A 239 25.49 -3.01 17.09
CA LEU A 239 26.03 -3.88 16.03
C LEU A 239 25.04 -4.18 14.91
N ARG A 240 23.76 -3.81 15.07
CA ARG A 240 22.70 -4.01 14.06
C ARG A 240 22.35 -2.68 13.39
N PRO A 241 23.21 -2.17 12.50
CA PRO A 241 23.02 -0.85 11.94
C PRO A 241 21.74 -0.79 11.11
N ALA A 242 21.13 0.40 11.12
CA ALA A 242 20.05 0.81 10.25
C ALA A 242 20.21 0.32 8.81
N MET A 243 19.09 0.05 8.13
CA MET A 243 19.12 -0.22 6.69
C MET A 243 19.50 1.01 5.86
N THR A 244 19.54 2.20 6.45
CA THR A 244 20.14 3.40 5.85
C THR A 244 21.67 3.36 5.76
N VAL A 245 22.31 2.50 6.56
CA VAL A 245 23.77 2.29 6.53
C VAL A 245 24.11 1.22 5.49
N THR A 246 24.87 1.61 4.47
CA THR A 246 25.20 0.73 3.33
C THR A 246 26.26 -0.32 3.64
N ASP A 247 27.20 -0.01 4.53
CA ASP A 247 28.19 -0.98 5.02
C ASP A 247 27.66 -1.67 6.29
N PRO A 248 27.25 -2.95 6.20
CA PRO A 248 26.70 -3.67 7.35
C PRO A 248 27.72 -3.93 8.47
N LEU A 249 29.03 -3.82 8.20
CA LEU A 249 30.08 -4.03 9.20
C LEU A 249 30.61 -2.74 9.81
N ALA A 250 30.20 -1.57 9.33
CA ALA A 250 30.73 -0.28 9.79
C ALA A 250 30.66 -0.15 11.33
N ALA A 251 29.56 -0.58 11.94
CA ALA A 251 29.39 -0.57 13.38
C ALA A 251 30.30 -1.57 14.11
N LEU A 252 30.58 -2.75 13.54
CA LEU A 252 31.52 -3.70 14.15
C LEU A 252 32.97 -3.18 14.09
N LEU A 253 33.33 -2.46 13.02
CA LEU A 253 34.68 -1.93 12.83
C LEU A 253 35.06 -0.92 13.91
N THR A 254 34.11 -0.15 14.46
CA THR A 254 34.36 0.79 15.56
C THR A 254 34.75 0.10 16.87
N TYR A 255 34.45 -1.18 17.03
CA TYR A 255 34.76 -1.96 18.25
C TYR A 255 35.98 -2.88 18.11
N THR A 256 36.72 -2.78 17.00
CA THR A 256 37.87 -3.67 16.71
C THR A 256 38.97 -3.65 17.78
N GLN A 257 39.13 -2.53 18.48
CA GLN A 257 40.07 -2.37 19.60
C GLN A 257 39.78 -3.27 20.80
N HIS A 258 38.56 -3.79 20.92
CA HIS A 258 38.12 -4.66 22.01
C HIS A 258 38.17 -6.16 21.63
N LEU A 259 38.68 -6.48 20.44
CA LEU A 259 38.75 -7.84 19.89
C LEU A 259 40.19 -8.37 19.88
N ALA A 260 40.32 -9.70 19.90
CA ALA A 260 41.62 -10.31 19.63
C ALA A 260 42.04 -10.03 18.16
N PRO A 261 43.35 -9.95 17.86
CA PRO A 261 43.83 -9.69 16.49
C PRO A 261 43.28 -10.65 15.43
N ALA A 262 43.06 -11.92 15.78
CA ALA A 262 42.49 -12.91 14.88
C ALA A 262 41.01 -12.63 14.52
N GLU A 263 40.22 -12.17 15.48
CA GLU A 263 38.81 -11.81 15.29
C GLU A 263 38.69 -10.50 14.51
N ALA A 264 39.55 -9.52 14.82
CA ALA A 264 39.66 -8.28 14.05
C ALA A 264 40.08 -8.55 12.59
N ALA A 265 40.91 -9.58 12.35
CA ALA A 265 41.27 -10.00 11.01
C ALA A 265 40.11 -10.73 10.28
N GLU A 266 39.23 -11.43 11.01
CA GLU A 266 38.04 -12.08 10.44
C GLU A 266 37.04 -11.05 9.88
N LEU A 267 36.89 -9.89 10.53
CA LEU A 267 36.05 -8.80 10.02
C LEU A 267 36.48 -8.28 8.64
N ARG A 268 37.76 -8.46 8.28
CA ARG A 268 38.31 -8.08 6.97
C ARG A 268 38.16 -9.19 5.92
N LYS A 269 37.71 -10.39 6.32
CA LYS A 269 37.47 -11.53 5.41
C LYS A 269 35.99 -11.61 5.07
N ALA A 270 35.62 -11.39 3.81
CA ALA A 270 34.27 -11.63 3.31
C ALA A 270 34.25 -12.90 2.44
N PRO A 271 33.92 -14.09 2.99
CA PRO A 271 34.04 -15.35 2.27
C PRO A 271 33.05 -15.48 1.09
N LYS A 272 31.97 -14.68 1.08
CA LYS A 272 30.96 -14.63 0.02
C LYS A 272 30.43 -13.18 -0.14
N PRO A 273 31.06 -12.33 -0.96
CA PRO A 273 30.59 -10.96 -1.13
C PRO A 273 29.33 -10.90 -2.00
N ALA A 274 28.34 -10.10 -1.59
CA ALA A 274 27.33 -9.58 -2.48
C ALA A 274 27.97 -8.47 -3.35
N LEU A 275 27.83 -8.59 -4.68
CA LEU A 275 28.44 -7.66 -5.62
C LEU A 275 27.39 -6.78 -6.29
N ASP A 276 27.63 -5.48 -6.27
CA ASP A 276 26.95 -4.50 -7.13
C ASP A 276 27.97 -3.96 -8.13
N LEU A 277 27.59 -3.88 -9.41
CA LEU A 277 28.46 -3.39 -10.46
C LEU A 277 28.05 -1.97 -10.87
N ARG A 278 28.99 -1.03 -10.84
CA ARG A 278 28.87 0.24 -11.56
C ARG A 278 29.40 0.05 -12.98
N VAL A 279 28.53 0.16 -13.97
CA VAL A 279 28.95 0.06 -15.37
C VAL A 279 29.55 1.37 -15.83
N ASP A 280 30.51 1.28 -16.75
CA ASP A 280 31.22 2.43 -17.33
C ASP A 280 30.40 2.99 -18.50
N TRP A 281 29.26 3.58 -18.17
CA TRP A 281 28.33 4.19 -19.11
C TRP A 281 28.15 5.66 -18.74
N ASP A 282 28.27 6.54 -19.72
CA ASP A 282 27.84 7.93 -19.61
C ASP A 282 26.68 8.14 -20.59
N LEU A 283 25.46 8.21 -20.03
CA LEU A 283 24.21 8.28 -20.80
C LEU A 283 23.51 9.61 -20.56
N VAL A 284 23.24 10.31 -21.65
CA VAL A 284 22.31 11.44 -21.71
C VAL A 284 21.06 11.00 -22.46
N VAL A 285 19.96 10.87 -21.71
CA VAL A 285 18.62 10.57 -22.23
C VAL A 285 18.00 11.87 -22.76
N PRO A 286 17.50 11.89 -24.01
CA PRO A 286 16.90 13.10 -24.55
C PRO A 286 15.54 13.38 -23.88
N LYS A 287 15.20 14.67 -23.71
CA LYS A 287 13.92 15.11 -23.11
C LYS A 287 12.70 14.51 -23.80
N THR A 288 12.77 14.19 -25.09
CA THR A 288 11.70 13.53 -25.85
C THR A 288 11.39 12.14 -25.29
N VAL A 289 12.41 11.33 -24.96
CA VAL A 289 12.26 10.02 -24.31
C VAL A 289 11.67 10.17 -22.92
N ALA A 290 12.17 11.11 -22.12
CA ALA A 290 11.66 11.33 -20.76
C ALA A 290 10.19 11.81 -20.75
N LYS A 291 9.80 12.67 -21.71
CA LYS A 291 8.40 13.09 -21.92
C LYS A 291 7.51 11.93 -22.35
N GLU A 292 7.99 11.08 -23.26
CA GLU A 292 7.27 9.89 -23.71
C GLU A 292 7.05 8.90 -22.55
N ALA A 293 8.07 8.68 -21.70
CA ALA A 293 7.94 7.87 -20.49
C ALA A 293 6.94 8.46 -19.48
N ALA A 294 6.92 9.78 -19.31
CA ALA A 294 5.93 10.45 -18.47
C ALA A 294 4.50 10.33 -19.05
N ALA A 295 4.34 10.38 -20.37
CA ALA A 295 3.06 10.13 -21.05
C ALA A 295 2.58 8.68 -20.86
N ALA A 296 3.49 7.71 -20.94
CA ALA A 296 3.21 6.31 -20.65
C ALA A 296 2.78 6.11 -19.19
N ALA A 297 3.47 6.72 -18.22
CA ALA A 297 3.08 6.68 -16.81
C ALA A 297 1.67 7.27 -16.58
N LYS A 298 1.34 8.37 -17.26
CA LYS A 298 0.00 8.97 -17.24
C LYS A 298 -1.05 8.00 -17.79
N ALA A 299 -0.81 7.37 -18.93
CA ALA A 299 -1.73 6.39 -19.51
C ALA A 299 -1.92 5.18 -18.58
N LEU A 300 -0.82 4.64 -18.04
CA LEU A 300 -0.84 3.53 -17.08
C LEU A 300 -1.59 3.85 -15.80
N THR A 301 -1.45 5.07 -15.27
CA THR A 301 -2.19 5.54 -14.09
C THR A 301 -3.70 5.60 -14.37
N ARG A 302 -4.10 6.05 -15.57
CA ARG A 302 -5.53 6.07 -15.97
C ARG A 302 -6.12 4.67 -16.18
N LEU A 303 -5.28 3.72 -16.57
CA LEU A 303 -5.63 2.30 -16.75
C LEU A 303 -5.51 1.48 -15.46
N ALA A 304 -4.93 2.04 -14.40
CA ALA A 304 -4.77 1.36 -13.12
C ALA A 304 -6.14 1.13 -12.44
N PRO A 305 -6.37 -0.02 -11.78
CA PRO A 305 -7.53 -0.16 -10.92
C PRO A 305 -7.42 0.75 -9.71
N LEU A 306 -8.55 1.32 -9.28
CA LEU A 306 -8.64 2.05 -8.01
C LEU A 306 -8.27 1.15 -6.81
N ALA A 307 -8.62 -0.14 -6.87
CA ALA A 307 -8.32 -1.15 -5.84
C ALA A 307 -6.93 -1.80 -5.98
N ALA A 308 -5.94 -1.11 -6.56
CA ALA A 308 -4.60 -1.66 -6.78
C ALA A 308 -3.81 -1.94 -5.47
N LEU A 309 -4.21 -1.30 -4.35
CA LEU A 309 -3.81 -1.68 -3.01
C LEU A 309 -4.98 -2.41 -2.34
N THR A 310 -4.83 -3.72 -2.15
CA THR A 310 -5.91 -4.58 -1.63
C THR A 310 -6.25 -4.25 -0.19
N GLY A 311 -7.54 -4.27 0.14
CA GLY A 311 -8.02 -4.18 1.52
C GLY A 311 -8.15 -2.78 2.12
N TRP A 312 -7.62 -1.74 1.47
CA TRP A 312 -7.63 -0.39 2.04
C TRP A 312 -9.01 0.27 2.08
N THR A 313 -9.86 0.07 1.07
CA THR A 313 -11.24 0.59 1.09
C THR A 313 -12.04 -0.03 2.24
N GLU A 314 -11.92 -1.34 2.44
CA GLU A 314 -12.56 -2.05 3.54
C GLU A 314 -12.02 -1.59 4.91
N TRP A 315 -10.70 -1.46 5.02
CA TRP A 315 -10.04 -0.99 6.23
C TRP A 315 -10.47 0.45 6.58
N GLN A 316 -10.54 1.35 5.59
CA GLN A 316 -11.04 2.72 5.77
C GLN A 316 -12.49 2.74 6.24
N SER A 317 -13.38 1.93 5.64
CA SER A 317 -14.78 1.82 6.05
C SER A 317 -14.89 1.41 7.52
N ARG A 318 -14.13 0.39 7.95
CA ARG A 318 -14.08 -0.04 9.36
C ARG A 318 -13.50 1.02 10.29
N PHE A 319 -12.49 1.77 9.83
CA PHE A 319 -11.94 2.90 10.57
C PHE A 319 -12.98 4.00 10.79
N LEU A 320 -13.69 4.40 9.73
CA LEU A 320 -14.75 5.40 9.80
C LEU A 320 -15.93 4.93 10.65
N GLU A 321 -16.29 3.65 10.58
CA GLU A 321 -17.36 3.10 11.42
C GLU A 321 -17.01 3.09 12.91
N ARG A 322 -15.76 2.77 13.26
CA ARG A 322 -15.31 2.72 14.65
C ARG A 322 -15.00 4.09 15.24
N TYR A 323 -14.30 4.95 14.50
CA TYR A 323 -13.75 6.20 15.03
C TYR A 323 -14.45 7.45 14.51
N GLY A 324 -15.14 7.35 13.38
CA GLY A 324 -15.71 8.50 12.67
C GLY A 324 -14.66 9.27 11.85
N PRO A 325 -15.12 10.17 10.95
CA PRO A 325 -14.23 11.02 10.17
C PRO A 325 -13.47 12.01 11.07
N ARG A 326 -12.25 12.37 10.64
CA ARG A 326 -11.33 13.31 11.33
C ARG A 326 -10.81 12.81 12.69
N ALA A 327 -11.10 11.58 13.08
CA ALA A 327 -10.48 10.98 14.24
C ALA A 327 -8.98 10.82 14.02
N VAL A 328 -8.18 11.17 15.03
CA VAL A 328 -6.73 10.97 15.03
C VAL A 328 -6.45 9.80 15.95
N VAL A 329 -6.01 8.67 15.39
CA VAL A 329 -5.77 7.42 16.13
C VAL A 329 -4.31 7.03 15.98
N PRO A 330 -3.53 6.81 17.07
CA PRO A 330 -2.17 6.30 16.96
C PRO A 330 -2.10 5.07 16.07
N VAL A 331 -1.08 4.94 15.22
CA VAL A 331 -1.00 3.85 14.22
C VAL A 331 -1.09 2.48 14.89
N VAL A 332 -0.39 2.30 16.01
CA VAL A 332 -0.38 1.04 16.75
C VAL A 332 -1.78 0.70 17.28
N ASP A 333 -2.48 1.66 17.87
CA ASP A 333 -3.85 1.48 18.38
C ASP A 333 -4.85 1.17 17.25
N ALA A 334 -4.70 1.82 16.09
CA ALA A 334 -5.57 1.59 14.93
C ALA A 334 -5.37 0.18 14.37
N VAL A 335 -4.12 -0.28 14.26
CA VAL A 335 -3.78 -1.63 13.78
C VAL A 335 -4.17 -2.69 14.79
N ASP A 336 -4.03 -2.45 16.10
CA ASP A 336 -4.45 -3.39 17.15
C ASP A 336 -5.98 -3.57 17.12
N ALA A 337 -6.73 -2.46 17.05
CA ALA A 337 -8.19 -2.48 17.06
C ALA A 337 -8.82 -3.00 15.76
N LEU A 338 -8.20 -2.73 14.59
CA LEU A 338 -8.76 -3.07 13.29
C LEU A 338 -8.03 -4.24 12.58
N GLY A 339 -6.86 -4.64 13.04
CA GLY A 339 -5.95 -5.49 12.28
C GLY A 339 -5.36 -4.77 11.07
N TYR A 340 -4.48 -5.46 10.35
CA TYR A 340 -3.94 -4.99 9.07
C TYR A 340 -4.96 -5.14 7.91
N PRO A 341 -4.83 -4.34 6.84
CA PRO A 341 -5.59 -4.55 5.60
C PRO A 341 -5.43 -5.97 5.03
N CYS A 342 -6.42 -6.45 4.27
CA CYS A 342 -6.36 -7.80 3.71
C CYS A 342 -5.17 -7.98 2.74
N GLY A 343 -4.54 -9.16 2.79
CA GLY A 343 -3.31 -9.46 2.06
C GLY A 343 -2.01 -9.04 2.77
N TYR A 344 -2.09 -8.58 4.02
CA TYR A 344 -0.93 -8.42 4.90
C TYR A 344 -0.64 -9.74 5.65
N LEU A 345 0.63 -9.95 5.99
CA LEU A 345 0.98 -10.98 6.97
C LEU A 345 0.34 -10.61 8.32
N GLY A 346 -0.37 -11.57 8.93
CA GLY A 346 -1.12 -11.34 10.17
C GLY A 346 -2.50 -10.69 9.99
N ALA A 347 -2.99 -10.48 8.76
CA ALA A 347 -4.34 -9.97 8.54
C ALA A 347 -5.41 -10.98 8.97
N THR A 348 -6.41 -10.53 9.72
CA THR A 348 -7.50 -11.38 10.25
C THR A 348 -8.66 -11.55 9.28
N THR A 349 -8.79 -10.67 8.29
CA THR A 349 -9.84 -10.71 7.27
C THR A 349 -9.35 -11.38 5.99
N ALA A 350 -10.04 -12.45 5.58
CA ALA A 350 -9.84 -13.07 4.26
C ALA A 350 -10.31 -12.12 3.14
N GLN A 351 -9.65 -12.19 1.98
CA GLN A 351 -10.10 -11.46 0.80
C GLN A 351 -11.46 -12.02 0.37
N ALA A 352 -12.52 -11.22 0.47
CA ALA A 352 -13.79 -11.57 -0.16
C ALA A 352 -13.54 -11.69 -1.69
N PRO A 353 -13.93 -12.79 -2.34
CA PRO A 353 -13.87 -12.86 -3.80
C PRO A 353 -14.78 -11.75 -4.34
N SER A 354 -14.15 -10.73 -4.92
CA SER A 354 -14.91 -9.71 -5.64
C SER A 354 -15.53 -10.42 -6.84
N PRO A 355 -16.86 -10.35 -7.06
CA PRO A 355 -17.45 -10.85 -8.30
C PRO A 355 -16.71 -10.18 -9.45
N LEU A 356 -16.32 -10.95 -10.48
CA LEU A 356 -15.63 -10.46 -11.68
C LEU A 356 -16.20 -9.08 -12.03
N PRO A 357 -15.47 -7.98 -11.76
CA PRO A 357 -16.05 -6.67 -12.00
C PRO A 357 -16.38 -6.62 -13.50
N ASP A 358 -17.49 -6.01 -13.89
CA ASP A 358 -17.90 -5.81 -15.30
C ASP A 358 -16.73 -5.32 -16.20
N ARG A 359 -15.71 -4.73 -15.56
CA ARG A 359 -14.40 -4.33 -16.08
C ARG A 359 -13.61 -5.43 -16.81
N ASP A 360 -13.62 -6.69 -16.37
CA ASP A 360 -12.86 -7.77 -17.04
C ASP A 360 -13.34 -8.00 -18.48
N SER A 361 -14.57 -7.58 -18.80
CA SER A 361 -15.12 -7.73 -20.15
C SER A 361 -14.41 -6.85 -21.21
N ARG A 362 -13.90 -5.65 -20.86
CA ARG A 362 -13.33 -4.73 -21.86
C ARG A 362 -11.95 -5.19 -22.36
N PRO A 363 -10.97 -5.53 -21.48
CA PRO A 363 -9.70 -6.10 -21.93
C PRO A 363 -9.89 -7.44 -22.66
N ILE A 364 -10.83 -8.29 -22.22
CA ILE A 364 -11.14 -9.56 -22.91
C ILE A 364 -11.64 -9.28 -24.33
N LYS A 365 -12.61 -8.35 -24.50
CA LYS A 365 -13.12 -7.96 -25.83
C LYS A 365 -12.00 -7.43 -26.72
N LEU A 366 -11.10 -6.61 -26.18
CA LEU A 366 -9.95 -6.07 -26.89
C LEU A 366 -9.01 -7.18 -27.37
N ALA A 367 -8.63 -8.09 -26.47
CA ALA A 367 -7.75 -9.23 -26.78
C ALA A 367 -8.39 -10.16 -27.82
N HIS A 368 -9.67 -10.49 -27.65
CA HIS A 368 -10.43 -11.33 -28.58
C HIS A 368 -10.52 -10.71 -29.98
N ALA A 369 -10.89 -9.43 -30.08
CA ALA A 369 -10.98 -8.73 -31.36
C ALA A 369 -9.62 -8.63 -32.08
N ALA A 370 -8.54 -8.42 -31.33
CA ALA A 370 -7.18 -8.43 -31.88
C ALA A 370 -6.79 -9.82 -32.41
N GLY A 371 -7.07 -10.88 -31.65
CA GLY A 371 -6.83 -12.27 -32.05
C GLY A 371 -7.59 -12.65 -33.32
N MET A 372 -8.89 -12.36 -33.39
CA MET A 372 -9.74 -12.64 -34.56
C MET A 372 -9.26 -11.94 -35.83
N ARG A 373 -8.68 -10.74 -35.69
CA ARG A 373 -8.12 -9.95 -36.80
C ARG A 373 -6.62 -10.23 -37.03
N ARG A 374 -6.04 -11.19 -36.32
CA ARG A 374 -4.60 -11.53 -36.34
C ARG A 374 -3.68 -10.32 -36.16
N ARG A 375 -4.09 -9.36 -35.32
CA ARG A 375 -3.31 -8.15 -35.02
C ARG A 375 -2.42 -8.41 -33.81
N LEU A 376 -1.10 -8.30 -34.02
CA LEU A 376 -0.11 -8.44 -32.94
C LEU A 376 -0.04 -7.23 -32.02
N GLU A 377 -0.50 -6.06 -32.49
CA GLU A 377 -0.44 -4.79 -31.79
C GLU A 377 -1.76 -4.04 -31.93
N VAL A 378 -2.17 -3.40 -30.84
CA VAL A 378 -3.34 -2.52 -30.76
C VAL A 378 -2.85 -1.13 -30.37
N GLN A 379 -3.11 -0.16 -31.24
CA GLN A 379 -2.86 1.25 -30.96
C GLN A 379 -4.01 1.80 -30.12
N LEU A 380 -3.66 2.40 -28.99
CA LEU A 380 -4.54 3.19 -28.14
C LEU A 380 -4.33 4.66 -28.47
N ASP A 381 -5.42 5.36 -28.79
CA ASP A 381 -5.51 6.81 -28.78
C ASP A 381 -6.16 7.29 -27.47
N ASP A 382 -6.34 8.60 -27.32
CA ASP A 382 -6.93 9.16 -26.11
C ASP A 382 -8.39 8.73 -25.90
N ALA A 383 -9.14 8.49 -26.97
CA ALA A 383 -10.54 8.04 -26.90
C ALA A 383 -10.63 6.59 -26.42
N ALA A 384 -9.85 5.68 -27.00
CA ALA A 384 -9.73 4.29 -26.57
C ALA A 384 -9.19 4.19 -25.14
N LEU A 385 -8.30 5.11 -24.74
CA LEU A 385 -7.82 5.21 -23.36
C LEU A 385 -8.95 5.59 -22.39
N GLU A 386 -9.82 6.54 -22.74
CA GLU A 386 -11.01 6.87 -21.93
C GLU A 386 -12.00 5.71 -21.85
N GLU A 387 -12.21 4.96 -22.94
CA GLU A 387 -13.07 3.77 -22.92
C GLU A 387 -12.54 2.65 -22.00
N LEU A 388 -11.23 2.52 -21.88
CA LEU A 388 -10.56 1.54 -21.01
C LEU A 388 -10.26 2.08 -19.60
N ALA A 389 -10.39 3.39 -19.38
CA ALA A 389 -10.05 4.02 -18.12
C ALA A 389 -10.90 3.45 -16.98
N ALA A 390 -10.24 3.25 -15.84
CA ALA A 390 -10.86 2.69 -14.63
C ALA A 390 -10.98 3.72 -13.50
N THR A 391 -10.60 4.97 -13.76
CA THR A 391 -10.54 6.03 -12.78
C THR A 391 -10.94 7.34 -13.46
N ASP A 392 -11.83 8.11 -12.81
CA ASP A 392 -12.29 9.38 -13.35
C ASP A 392 -11.17 10.43 -13.35
N PRO A 393 -11.13 11.32 -14.37
CA PRO A 393 -10.26 12.47 -14.37
C PRO A 393 -10.49 13.35 -13.12
N GLY A 394 -9.50 13.44 -12.23
CA GLY A 394 -9.56 14.28 -11.02
C GLY A 394 -9.33 13.53 -9.70
N HIS A 395 -9.32 12.19 -9.71
CA HIS A 395 -8.90 11.43 -8.54
C HIS A 395 -7.43 11.71 -8.18
N PRO A 396 -7.08 11.78 -6.87
CA PRO A 396 -5.70 11.89 -6.43
C PRO A 396 -4.86 10.73 -6.97
N VAL A 397 -3.66 11.03 -7.47
CA VAL A 397 -2.68 10.02 -7.90
C VAL A 397 -1.53 9.97 -6.91
N GLN A 398 -0.78 8.89 -6.89
CA GLN A 398 0.43 8.81 -6.07
C GLN A 398 1.42 9.95 -6.44
N PRO A 399 2.19 10.47 -5.48
CA PRO A 399 2.96 11.69 -5.70
C PRO A 399 4.25 11.44 -6.47
N SER A 400 4.70 10.19 -6.57
CA SER A 400 5.85 9.79 -7.38
C SER A 400 5.69 8.37 -7.90
N THR A 401 6.50 8.00 -8.90
CA THR A 401 6.57 6.66 -9.48
C THR A 401 7.89 6.48 -10.23
N GLU A 402 8.29 5.26 -10.57
CA GLU A 402 9.37 5.00 -11.52
C GLU A 402 8.86 4.17 -12.68
N VAL A 403 9.24 4.56 -13.89
CA VAL A 403 9.03 3.71 -15.07
C VAL A 403 10.39 3.22 -15.55
N THR A 404 10.55 1.90 -15.58
CA THR A 404 11.69 1.25 -16.21
C THR A 404 11.33 0.93 -17.65
N VAL A 405 12.03 1.56 -18.60
CA VAL A 405 11.81 1.39 -20.04
C VAL A 405 13.02 0.77 -20.72
N ARG A 406 12.80 0.00 -21.77
CA ARG A 406 13.81 -0.31 -22.78
C ARG A 406 13.60 0.61 -23.98
N ILE A 407 14.69 1.14 -24.52
CA ILE A 407 14.66 2.05 -25.66
C ILE A 407 15.06 1.27 -26.90
N HIS A 408 14.17 1.19 -27.89
CA HIS A 408 14.48 0.63 -29.20
C HIS A 408 14.75 1.77 -30.18
N ALA A 409 15.98 1.83 -30.71
CA ALA A 409 16.41 2.81 -31.70
C ALA A 409 17.57 2.25 -32.53
N ALA A 410 17.60 2.61 -33.81
CA ALA A 410 18.63 2.13 -34.74
C ALA A 410 20.03 2.71 -34.44
N SER A 411 20.08 3.94 -33.93
CA SER A 411 21.32 4.68 -33.66
C SER A 411 21.05 5.85 -32.70
N VAL A 412 22.11 6.48 -32.18
CA VAL A 412 21.98 7.71 -31.38
C VAL A 412 21.35 8.87 -32.18
N PRO A 413 21.71 9.11 -33.47
CA PRO A 413 21.01 10.08 -34.30
C PRO A 413 19.51 9.80 -34.49
N ALA A 414 19.11 8.53 -34.64
CA ALA A 414 17.69 8.17 -34.72
C ALA A 414 16.95 8.52 -33.43
N LEU A 415 17.59 8.31 -32.28
CA LEU A 415 17.07 8.70 -30.97
C LEU A 415 16.86 10.23 -30.86
N GLU A 416 17.80 11.02 -31.40
CA GLU A 416 17.71 12.48 -31.44
C GLU A 416 16.54 12.98 -32.32
N GLN A 417 16.34 12.34 -33.46
CA GLN A 417 15.25 12.63 -34.40
C GLN A 417 13.87 12.18 -33.88
N GLY A 418 13.80 11.50 -32.73
CA GLY A 418 12.57 10.97 -32.16
C GLY A 418 12.08 9.67 -32.79
N GLU A 419 12.96 8.97 -33.53
CA GLU A 419 12.72 7.66 -34.13
C GLU A 419 13.07 6.54 -33.15
N PHE A 420 12.23 6.39 -32.12
CA PHE A 420 12.38 5.35 -31.11
C PHE A 420 11.04 4.74 -30.70
N THR A 421 11.11 3.55 -30.12
CA THR A 421 9.98 2.91 -29.43
C THR A 421 10.40 2.61 -27.99
N LEU A 422 9.55 2.96 -27.02
CA LEU A 422 9.76 2.57 -25.62
C LEU A 422 8.99 1.28 -25.33
N HIS A 423 9.60 0.39 -24.57
CA HIS A 423 8.92 -0.77 -24.00
C HIS A 423 8.92 -0.65 -22.49
N VAL A 424 7.75 -0.61 -21.86
CA VAL A 424 7.65 -0.63 -20.39
C VAL A 424 8.04 -2.03 -19.91
N VAL A 425 9.12 -2.09 -19.12
CA VAL A 425 9.65 -3.35 -18.54
C VAL A 425 9.22 -3.51 -17.09
N GLY A 426 9.13 -2.40 -16.36
CA GLY A 426 8.72 -2.38 -14.96
C GLY A 426 8.19 -1.02 -14.53
N VAL A 427 7.33 -1.02 -13.53
CA VAL A 427 6.76 0.19 -12.92
C VAL A 427 6.83 0.04 -11.41
N ALA A 428 7.39 1.02 -10.72
CA ALA A 428 7.41 1.08 -9.26
C ALA A 428 6.45 2.16 -8.77
N ARG A 429 5.78 1.91 -7.64
CA ARG A 429 4.77 2.79 -7.05
C ARG A 429 5.36 4.06 -6.41
N SER A 430 6.67 4.12 -6.21
CA SER A 430 7.38 5.27 -5.64
C SER A 430 8.69 5.49 -6.36
N ALA A 431 9.06 6.76 -6.56
CA ALA A 431 10.41 7.14 -6.97
C ALA A 431 11.44 6.68 -5.93
N GLY A 432 12.61 6.26 -6.39
CA GLY A 432 13.71 5.75 -5.58
C GLY A 432 13.64 4.26 -5.23
N ALA A 433 12.50 3.60 -5.43
CA ALA A 433 12.32 2.19 -5.02
C ALA A 433 13.35 1.27 -5.69
N THR A 434 13.61 1.44 -6.98
CA THR A 434 14.46 0.50 -7.73
C THR A 434 15.87 1.02 -8.02
N THR A 435 16.14 2.29 -7.70
CA THR A 435 17.43 2.97 -7.88
C THR A 435 18.14 3.24 -6.55
N GLY A 436 17.40 3.41 -5.44
CA GLY A 436 17.89 3.92 -4.18
C GLY A 436 19.02 3.10 -3.55
N ARG A 437 18.91 1.77 -3.56
CA ARG A 437 19.99 0.84 -3.13
C ARG A 437 21.34 1.16 -3.81
N PHE A 438 21.31 1.62 -5.05
CA PHE A 438 22.52 1.84 -5.84
C PHE A 438 23.14 3.22 -5.63
N LEU A 439 22.51 4.13 -4.91
CA LEU A 439 23.09 5.47 -4.65
C LEU A 439 24.49 5.36 -4.03
N GLY A 440 24.73 4.37 -3.17
CA GLY A 440 26.03 4.15 -2.53
C GLY A 440 27.15 3.71 -3.48
N VAL A 441 26.82 3.16 -4.66
CA VAL A 441 27.83 2.72 -5.65
C VAL A 441 28.10 3.77 -6.73
N LEU A 442 27.30 4.83 -6.82
CA LEU A 442 27.50 5.92 -7.79
C LEU A 442 28.61 6.87 -7.34
N ASP A 443 29.16 7.62 -8.30
CA ASP A 443 30.12 8.70 -8.02
C ASP A 443 29.47 9.79 -7.15
N ALA A 444 30.26 10.44 -6.30
CA ALA A 444 29.75 11.39 -5.30
C ALA A 444 28.82 12.46 -5.91
N LYS A 445 29.22 13.06 -7.05
CA LYS A 445 28.41 14.09 -7.73
C LYS A 445 27.01 13.58 -8.13
N ASP A 446 26.93 12.37 -8.68
CA ASP A 446 25.65 11.80 -9.11
C ASP A 446 24.82 11.32 -7.92
N ARG A 447 25.47 10.75 -6.91
CA ARG A 447 24.81 10.38 -5.64
C ARG A 447 24.17 11.60 -4.98
N ASP A 448 24.92 12.69 -4.80
CA ASP A 448 24.43 13.88 -4.11
C ASP A 448 23.27 14.53 -4.88
N ARG A 449 23.40 14.65 -6.21
CA ARG A 449 22.33 15.11 -7.11
C ARG A 449 21.06 14.29 -6.98
N MET A 450 21.16 12.97 -6.99
CA MET A 450 20.00 12.08 -6.91
C MET A 450 19.37 12.07 -5.52
N THR A 451 20.20 12.11 -4.47
CA THR A 451 19.75 12.23 -3.08
C THR A 451 18.94 13.51 -2.86
N GLU A 452 19.41 14.65 -3.36
CA GLU A 452 18.67 15.93 -3.29
C GLU A 452 17.31 15.84 -4.02
N VAL A 453 17.28 15.20 -5.20
CA VAL A 453 16.03 14.96 -5.93
C VAL A 453 15.05 14.10 -5.12
N TYR A 454 15.50 13.02 -4.48
CA TYR A 454 14.64 12.18 -3.67
C TYR A 454 14.17 12.87 -2.38
N ALA A 455 15.02 13.68 -1.75
CA ALA A 455 14.66 14.48 -0.59
C ALA A 455 13.59 15.53 -0.90
N GLY A 456 13.63 16.10 -2.11
CA GLY A 456 12.68 17.12 -2.60
C GLY A 456 11.42 16.58 -3.27
N LEU A 457 11.16 15.27 -3.22
CA LEU A 457 9.93 14.69 -3.80
C LEU A 457 8.68 15.24 -3.10
N PRO A 458 7.60 15.51 -3.84
CA PRO A 458 6.36 15.98 -3.24
C PRO A 458 5.71 14.87 -2.40
N GLY A 459 5.06 15.27 -1.31
CA GLY A 459 4.12 14.40 -0.59
C GLY A 459 2.74 14.38 -1.26
N VAL A 460 1.85 13.51 -0.76
CA VAL A 460 0.43 13.49 -1.19
C VAL A 460 -0.28 14.79 -0.82
N GLN A 461 0.10 15.42 0.29
CA GLN A 461 -0.50 16.65 0.79
C GLN A 461 0.52 17.77 0.78
N ARG A 462 0.02 19.01 0.62
CA ARG A 462 0.85 20.19 0.80
C ARG A 462 1.44 20.21 2.22
N ASP A 463 2.70 20.62 2.33
CA ASP A 463 3.45 20.71 3.58
C ASP A 463 3.62 19.38 4.33
N ALA A 464 3.48 18.24 3.66
CA ALA A 464 3.79 16.95 4.26
C ALA A 464 5.28 16.83 4.62
N LEU A 465 5.55 16.21 5.76
CA LEU A 465 6.89 15.78 6.15
C LEU A 465 7.26 14.57 5.30
N VAL A 466 8.40 14.61 4.61
CA VAL A 466 8.90 13.47 3.84
C VAL A 466 9.89 12.70 4.71
N ALA A 467 9.58 11.43 5.00
CA ALA A 467 10.41 10.57 5.84
C ALA A 467 10.77 9.27 5.14
N GLN A 468 12.03 8.86 5.21
CA GLN A 468 12.49 7.58 4.69
C GLN A 468 12.24 6.47 5.71
N ILE A 469 11.68 5.35 5.25
CA ILE A 469 11.50 4.15 6.08
C ILE A 469 12.81 3.37 6.09
N SER A 470 13.33 3.10 7.29
CA SER A 470 14.43 2.16 7.55
C SER A 470 13.86 0.97 8.31
N THR A 471 13.89 -0.21 7.71
CA THR A 471 13.32 -1.41 8.35
C THR A 471 14.10 -2.66 8.00
N THR A 472 14.38 -3.49 9.01
CA THR A 472 14.98 -4.80 8.79
C THR A 472 13.97 -5.73 8.11
N PRO A 473 14.27 -6.30 6.93
CA PRO A 473 13.40 -7.27 6.29
C PRO A 473 13.19 -8.53 7.14
N LEU A 474 12.07 -9.20 6.88
CA LEU A 474 11.69 -10.45 7.54
C LEU A 474 12.65 -11.62 7.26
N TYR A 475 13.32 -11.59 6.10
CA TYR A 475 14.28 -12.61 5.68
C TYR A 475 15.67 -12.00 5.51
N VAL A 476 16.69 -12.66 6.07
CA VAL A 476 18.06 -12.15 6.09
C VAL A 476 18.61 -11.86 4.69
N ARG A 477 18.35 -12.74 3.71
CA ARG A 477 18.79 -12.54 2.31
C ARG A 477 18.27 -11.24 1.70
N ALA A 478 17.10 -10.75 2.12
CA ALA A 478 16.52 -9.52 1.61
C ALA A 478 17.27 -8.27 2.10
N GLN A 479 18.08 -8.36 3.16
CA GLN A 479 18.95 -7.25 3.59
C GLN A 479 19.97 -6.85 2.51
N ASN A 480 20.42 -7.80 1.67
CA ASN A 480 21.28 -7.49 0.52
C ASN A 480 20.61 -6.47 -0.43
N VAL A 481 19.27 -6.47 -0.49
CA VAL A 481 18.42 -5.58 -1.29
C VAL A 481 17.93 -4.36 -0.51
N ALA A 482 17.74 -4.48 0.80
CA ALA A 482 17.13 -3.44 1.63
C ALA A 482 18.01 -2.22 1.88
N ARG A 483 19.33 -2.39 1.88
CA ARG A 483 20.28 -1.31 2.22
C ARG A 483 20.29 -0.22 1.15
N ALA A 484 19.99 0.99 1.56
CA ALA A 484 19.98 2.17 0.71
C ALA A 484 20.40 3.40 1.54
N PRO A 485 21.25 4.30 1.03
CA PRO A 485 21.64 5.50 1.76
C PRO A 485 20.44 6.30 2.27
N GLN A 486 20.63 7.00 3.39
CA GLN A 486 19.67 8.01 3.83
C GLN A 486 19.66 9.18 2.83
N ALA A 487 18.49 9.47 2.26
CA ALA A 487 18.30 10.61 1.36
C ALA A 487 17.53 11.77 2.00
N THR A 488 16.61 11.47 2.93
CA THR A 488 15.78 12.49 3.60
C THR A 488 16.36 12.88 4.96
N GLU A 489 16.04 14.08 5.43
CA GLU A 489 16.38 14.52 6.79
C GLU A 489 15.72 13.63 7.85
N LEU A 490 14.43 13.32 7.66
CA LEU A 490 13.64 12.55 8.62
C LEU A 490 13.65 11.05 8.29
N VAL A 491 13.78 10.20 9.30
CA VAL A 491 13.73 8.74 9.17
C VAL A 491 12.69 8.15 10.13
N ILE A 492 11.93 7.17 9.63
CA ILE A 492 11.10 6.28 10.45
C ILE A 492 11.81 4.92 10.49
N SER A 493 12.40 4.61 11.64
CA SER A 493 13.09 3.34 11.89
C SER A 493 12.10 2.29 12.38
N LEU A 494 12.32 1.02 12.03
CA LEU A 494 11.53 -0.14 12.47
C LEU A 494 12.42 -1.38 12.61
N GLY A 495 12.69 -1.79 13.86
CA GLY A 495 13.45 -3.00 14.15
C GLY A 495 14.93 -2.93 13.74
N ASP A 496 15.53 -1.74 13.77
CA ASP A 496 16.97 -1.52 13.55
C ASP A 496 17.54 -0.50 14.56
N TYR A 497 18.87 -0.45 14.70
CA TYR A 497 19.54 0.50 15.58
C TYR A 497 19.90 1.79 14.82
N GLN A 498 19.54 2.93 15.40
CA GLN A 498 19.82 4.27 14.87
C GLN A 498 20.76 5.02 15.81
N GLY A 499 21.72 5.76 15.25
CA GLY A 499 22.58 6.66 16.02
C GLY A 499 21.83 7.90 16.50
N SER A 500 22.41 8.63 17.46
CA SER A 500 21.85 9.87 17.99
C SER A 500 21.76 11.01 16.98
N ASP A 501 22.54 10.96 15.90
CA ASP A 501 22.62 12.02 14.89
C ASP A 501 21.50 11.93 13.84
N THR A 502 20.69 10.87 13.87
CA THR A 502 19.57 10.68 12.94
C THR A 502 18.31 11.36 13.46
N SER A 503 17.74 12.28 12.66
CA SER A 503 16.45 12.92 12.97
C SER A 503 15.28 11.95 12.77
N LEU A 504 14.77 11.38 13.87
CA LEU A 504 13.71 10.37 13.83
C LEU A 504 12.29 10.97 13.90
N ILE A 505 11.35 10.26 13.28
CA ILE A 505 9.93 10.30 13.63
C ILE A 505 9.60 8.97 14.29
N PRO A 506 9.41 8.92 15.63
CA PRO A 506 9.11 7.66 16.30
C PRO A 506 7.72 7.18 15.88
N VAL A 507 7.53 5.86 15.83
CA VAL A 507 6.23 5.25 15.48
C VAL A 507 5.11 5.72 16.41
N THR A 508 5.45 5.96 17.68
CA THR A 508 4.51 6.48 18.70
C THR A 508 4.04 7.92 18.43
N ASP A 509 4.75 8.66 17.57
CA ASP A 509 4.33 9.99 17.10
C ASP A 509 3.44 9.92 15.84
N LEU A 510 3.24 8.74 15.26
CA LEU A 510 2.45 8.56 14.04
C LEU A 510 1.00 8.18 14.37
N ALA A 511 0.06 8.85 13.71
CA ALA A 511 -1.36 8.56 13.80
C ALA A 511 -2.01 8.50 12.41
N VAL A 512 -3.11 7.76 12.33
CA VAL A 512 -3.99 7.68 11.16
C VAL A 512 -5.18 8.60 11.37
N THR A 513 -5.55 9.32 10.32
CA THR A 513 -6.84 10.01 10.20
C THR A 513 -7.46 9.71 8.85
N ALA A 514 -8.78 9.70 8.78
CA ALA A 514 -9.50 9.44 7.54
C ALA A 514 -10.72 10.36 7.38
N ASP A 515 -11.12 10.55 6.13
CA ASP A 515 -12.43 11.07 5.74
C ASP A 515 -13.08 10.09 4.76
N ALA A 516 -14.19 10.47 4.12
CA ALA A 516 -14.93 9.61 3.20
C ALA A 516 -14.15 9.24 1.93
N GLU A 517 -13.14 10.02 1.54
CA GLU A 517 -12.39 9.84 0.31
C GLU A 517 -10.95 9.37 0.55
N ARG A 518 -10.38 9.64 1.72
CA ARG A 518 -8.94 9.54 1.96
C ARG A 518 -8.57 9.04 3.34
N LEU A 519 -7.35 8.52 3.40
CA LEU A 519 -6.65 8.12 4.61
C LEU A 519 -5.32 8.86 4.64
N HIS A 520 -4.91 9.29 5.82
CA HIS A 520 -3.73 10.13 6.03
C HIS A 520 -2.92 9.63 7.21
N LEU A 521 -1.60 9.72 7.07
CA LEU A 521 -0.64 9.55 8.15
C LEU A 521 -0.24 10.95 8.66
N VAL A 522 -0.27 11.19 9.96
CA VAL A 522 0.07 12.48 10.58
C VAL A 522 1.05 12.29 11.73
N SER A 523 1.94 13.26 11.93
CA SER A 523 2.77 13.38 13.14
C SER A 523 1.99 14.13 14.21
N LEU A 524 1.87 13.53 15.40
CA LEU A 524 1.14 14.09 16.54
C LEU A 524 1.81 15.34 17.10
N SER A 525 3.13 15.27 17.34
CA SER A 525 3.94 16.36 17.87
C SER A 525 4.06 17.53 16.89
N ARG A 526 4.29 17.23 15.60
CA ARG A 526 4.48 18.25 14.56
C ARG A 526 3.18 18.72 13.92
N ARG A 527 2.06 18.01 14.13
CA ARG A 527 0.72 18.30 13.60
C ARG A 527 0.69 18.49 12.08
N ARG A 528 1.52 17.73 11.38
CA ARG A 528 1.70 17.76 9.93
C ARG A 528 1.48 16.38 9.34
N PRO A 529 0.97 16.29 8.11
CA PRO A 529 0.90 15.01 7.41
C PRO A 529 2.30 14.47 7.12
N VAL A 530 2.40 13.15 7.00
CA VAL A 530 3.64 12.43 6.77
C VAL A 530 3.50 11.63 5.49
N HIS A 531 4.47 11.80 4.59
CA HIS A 531 4.65 10.97 3.41
C HIS A 531 5.92 10.16 3.56
N THR A 532 5.87 8.89 3.19
CA THR A 532 6.95 7.93 3.41
C THR A 532 7.60 7.50 2.11
N LEU A 533 8.93 7.40 2.11
CA LEU A 533 9.72 6.86 1.00
C LEU A 533 10.37 5.53 1.39
N LEU A 534 10.35 4.56 0.46
CA LEU A 534 11.17 3.35 0.54
C LEU A 534 12.15 3.34 -0.63
N LEU A 535 13.44 3.47 -0.34
CA LEU A 535 14.51 3.57 -1.34
C LEU A 535 15.13 2.22 -1.70
N ASN A 536 14.32 1.15 -1.65
CA ASN A 536 14.73 -0.20 -2.02
C ASN A 536 13.55 -0.99 -2.63
N ALA A 537 13.89 -2.10 -3.28
CA ALA A 537 12.95 -2.95 -4.00
C ALA A 537 12.65 -4.24 -3.24
N VAL A 538 12.64 -4.19 -1.90
CA VAL A 538 12.21 -5.34 -1.09
C VAL A 538 10.71 -5.55 -1.31
N ASP A 539 10.30 -6.81 -1.48
CA ASP A 539 8.90 -7.16 -1.63
C ASP A 539 8.12 -6.78 -0.36
N LEU A 540 7.16 -5.87 -0.53
CA LEU A 540 6.26 -5.41 0.53
C LEU A 540 5.34 -6.53 1.02
N GLY A 541 4.92 -7.45 0.14
CA GLY A 541 3.95 -8.49 0.45
C GLY A 541 4.51 -9.59 1.36
N HIS A 542 5.72 -10.06 1.06
CA HIS A 542 6.28 -11.26 1.71
C HIS A 542 7.51 -10.99 2.56
N HIS A 543 8.31 -9.96 2.26
CA HIS A 543 9.63 -9.77 2.89
C HIS A 543 9.70 -8.56 3.83
N THR A 544 8.66 -7.72 3.88
CA THR A 544 8.63 -6.49 4.68
C THR A 544 7.75 -6.67 5.91
N HIS A 545 8.15 -6.08 7.05
CA HIS A 545 7.35 -6.13 8.27
C HIS A 545 5.97 -5.47 8.03
N PRO A 546 4.84 -6.06 8.50
CA PRO A 546 3.49 -5.53 8.25
C PRO A 546 3.30 -4.07 8.66
N LEU A 547 3.84 -3.67 9.81
CA LEU A 547 3.83 -2.27 10.23
C LEU A 547 4.59 -1.35 9.26
N ALA A 548 5.75 -1.77 8.74
CA ALA A 548 6.49 -0.99 7.76
C ALA A 548 5.69 -0.85 6.46
N ARG A 549 5.10 -1.94 5.98
CA ARG A 549 4.21 -1.93 4.81
C ARG A 549 3.03 -0.98 5.03
N PHE A 550 2.41 -1.03 6.21
CA PHE A 550 1.28 -0.17 6.57
C PHE A 550 1.70 1.31 6.49
N LEU A 551 2.83 1.68 7.08
CA LEU A 551 3.32 3.05 7.05
C LEU A 551 3.68 3.52 5.63
N ILE A 552 4.16 2.62 4.76
CA ILE A 552 4.47 2.90 3.36
C ILE A 552 3.20 3.10 2.53
N GLU A 553 2.19 2.26 2.74
CA GLU A 553 0.95 2.26 1.94
C GLU A 553 -0.09 3.26 2.45
N ALA A 554 -0.22 3.48 3.76
CA ALA A 554 -1.26 4.33 4.37
C ALA A 554 -1.36 5.74 3.75
N PRO A 555 -0.25 6.50 3.56
CA PRO A 555 -0.33 7.84 2.99
C PRO A 555 -0.86 7.88 1.56
N VAL A 556 -0.78 6.76 0.84
CA VAL A 556 -1.10 6.64 -0.60
C VAL A 556 -2.20 5.61 -0.87
N ALA A 557 -2.85 5.09 0.17
CA ALA A 557 -3.73 3.91 0.14
C ALA A 557 -4.90 4.04 -0.85
N LEU A 558 -5.48 5.24 -0.91
CA LEU A 558 -6.66 5.56 -1.73
C LEU A 558 -6.32 6.50 -2.90
N ALA A 559 -5.02 6.71 -3.15
CA ALA A 559 -4.53 7.43 -4.31
C ALA A 559 -4.24 6.44 -5.44
N VAL A 560 -4.56 6.84 -6.67
CA VAL A 560 -4.43 5.98 -7.85
C VAL A 560 -2.94 5.76 -8.14
N PRO A 561 -2.43 4.52 -8.09
CA PRO A 561 -1.03 4.24 -8.36
C PRO A 561 -0.74 4.26 -9.86
N CYS A 562 0.53 4.44 -10.20
CA CYS A 562 1.04 4.04 -11.50
C CYS A 562 1.46 2.56 -11.42
N THR A 563 0.80 1.70 -12.19
CA THR A 563 1.10 0.26 -12.27
C THR A 563 1.32 -0.18 -13.71
N GLY A 564 1.98 -1.31 -13.93
CA GLY A 564 1.95 -1.95 -15.25
C GLY A 564 0.50 -2.26 -15.69
N PHE A 565 0.27 -2.33 -17.01
CA PHE A 565 -1.05 -2.66 -17.53
C PHE A 565 -1.44 -4.09 -17.15
N MET A 566 -2.59 -4.25 -16.52
CA MET A 566 -3.12 -5.54 -16.11
C MET A 566 -4.29 -5.94 -17.02
N TRP A 567 -4.15 -7.07 -17.70
CA TRP A 567 -5.20 -7.64 -18.55
C TRP A 567 -6.39 -8.18 -17.75
N GLY A 568 -6.26 -8.38 -16.43
CA GLY A 568 -7.24 -9.07 -15.58
C GLY A 568 -6.98 -10.58 -15.54
N SER A 569 -7.52 -11.27 -14.54
CA SER A 569 -7.26 -12.70 -14.32
C SER A 569 -7.80 -13.55 -15.47
N ALA A 570 -9.01 -13.25 -15.94
CA ALA A 570 -9.66 -13.97 -17.02
C ALA A 570 -8.94 -13.80 -18.38
N ALA A 571 -8.61 -12.57 -18.78
CA ALA A 571 -7.87 -12.35 -20.04
C ALA A 571 -6.43 -12.89 -19.97
N SER A 572 -5.80 -12.89 -18.79
CA SER A 572 -4.45 -13.43 -18.60
C SER A 572 -4.35 -14.94 -18.85
N ASN A 573 -5.47 -15.65 -18.92
CA ASN A 573 -5.49 -17.08 -19.29
C ASN A 573 -5.57 -17.33 -20.80
N LEU A 574 -5.81 -16.30 -21.62
CA LEU A 574 -5.86 -16.44 -23.08
C LEU A 574 -4.52 -16.92 -23.67
N PRO A 575 -4.53 -17.75 -24.72
CA PRO A 575 -3.31 -18.26 -25.36
C PRO A 575 -2.48 -17.13 -25.99
N PHE A 576 -3.13 -16.05 -26.42
CA PHE A 576 -2.50 -14.88 -27.01
C PHE A 576 -3.07 -13.58 -26.42
N LEU A 577 -2.19 -12.62 -26.18
CA LEU A 577 -2.53 -11.23 -25.86
C LEU A 577 -1.76 -10.30 -26.81
N PRO A 578 -2.41 -9.30 -27.42
CA PRO A 578 -1.74 -8.35 -28.30
C PRO A 578 -0.86 -7.38 -27.50
N ALA A 579 0.11 -6.76 -28.17
CA ALA A 579 0.82 -5.61 -27.62
C ALA A 579 -0.13 -4.41 -27.53
N LEU A 580 -0.06 -3.65 -26.44
CA LEU A 580 -0.76 -2.37 -26.30
C LEU A 580 0.22 -1.24 -26.49
N ARG A 581 -0.05 -0.40 -27.49
CA ARG A 581 0.76 0.78 -27.80
C ARG A 581 0.00 2.06 -27.51
N TYR A 582 0.65 3.00 -26.83
CA TYR A 582 0.17 4.38 -26.69
C TYR A 582 1.31 5.31 -27.09
N GLY A 583 1.07 6.19 -28.08
CA GLY A 583 2.14 6.99 -28.68
C GLY A 583 3.26 6.12 -29.27
N ARG A 584 4.50 6.36 -28.83
CA ARG A 584 5.69 5.56 -29.16
C ARG A 584 6.00 4.49 -28.12
N THR A 585 5.11 4.24 -27.18
CA THR A 585 5.36 3.33 -26.06
C THR A 585 4.49 2.08 -26.13
N ILE A 586 5.11 0.91 -26.07
CA ILE A 586 4.47 -0.36 -25.77
C ILE A 586 4.27 -0.46 -24.26
N LEU A 587 3.03 -0.24 -23.81
CA LEU A 587 2.61 -0.31 -22.41
C LEU A 587 2.58 -1.76 -21.90
N SER A 588 2.18 -2.69 -22.76
CA SER A 588 2.14 -4.13 -22.50
C SER A 588 2.64 -4.86 -23.75
N PRO A 589 3.67 -5.72 -23.67
CA PRO A 589 4.14 -6.47 -24.82
C PRO A 589 3.14 -7.56 -25.21
N ALA A 590 3.16 -7.96 -26.49
CA ALA A 590 2.44 -9.14 -26.93
C ALA A 590 2.91 -10.38 -26.15
N ARG A 591 2.01 -11.31 -25.89
CA ARG A 591 2.29 -12.51 -25.08
C ARG A 591 1.65 -13.73 -25.71
N TRP A 592 2.42 -14.82 -25.80
CA TRP A 592 1.94 -16.14 -26.17
C TRP A 592 2.14 -17.10 -25.01
N ASN A 593 1.15 -17.94 -24.75
CA ASN A 593 1.27 -19.09 -23.88
C ASN A 593 1.40 -20.33 -24.77
N LEU A 594 2.50 -21.06 -24.61
CA LEU A 594 2.74 -22.34 -25.26
C LEU A 594 2.53 -23.45 -24.21
N ASN A 595 1.63 -24.39 -24.49
CA ASN A 595 1.39 -25.54 -23.62
C ASN A 595 2.06 -26.80 -24.18
N SER A 596 2.29 -27.79 -23.33
CA SER A 596 2.86 -29.08 -23.73
C SER A 596 2.05 -29.76 -24.84
N ASP A 597 0.72 -29.58 -24.82
CA ASP A 597 -0.21 -30.22 -25.76
C ASP A 597 -0.14 -29.63 -27.18
N ASP A 598 0.47 -28.44 -27.33
CA ASP A 598 0.64 -27.78 -28.62
C ASP A 598 1.80 -28.39 -29.45
N LEU A 599 2.69 -29.18 -28.82
CA LEU A 599 3.88 -29.77 -29.43
C LEU A 599 4.02 -31.26 -29.10
N PRO A 600 4.78 -32.04 -29.88
CA PRO A 600 5.05 -33.44 -29.54
C PRO A 600 5.74 -33.59 -28.18
N SER A 601 5.19 -34.45 -27.31
CA SER A 601 5.77 -34.75 -25.99
C SER A 601 7.05 -35.59 -26.09
N ALA A 602 7.87 -35.59 -25.04
CA ALA A 602 8.97 -36.57 -24.94
C ALA A 602 8.40 -38.01 -24.98
N PRO A 603 8.96 -38.94 -25.77
CA PRO A 603 10.32 -38.95 -26.34
C PRO A 603 10.41 -38.57 -27.83
N ALA A 604 9.54 -37.69 -28.36
CA ALA A 604 9.58 -37.31 -29.77
C ALA A 604 10.99 -36.85 -30.23
N PRO A 605 11.52 -37.38 -31.36
CA PRO A 605 12.81 -36.99 -31.90
C PRO A 605 12.91 -35.48 -32.20
N TRP A 606 14.11 -34.90 -32.09
CA TRP A 606 14.35 -33.48 -32.33
C TRP A 606 13.85 -32.97 -33.69
N PRO A 607 14.05 -33.67 -34.83
CA PRO A 607 13.53 -33.20 -36.11
C PRO A 607 11.99 -33.05 -36.13
N GLN A 608 11.27 -33.99 -35.51
CA GLN A 608 9.82 -33.94 -35.41
C GLN A 608 9.37 -32.77 -34.53
N TRP A 609 10.05 -32.56 -33.40
CA TRP A 609 9.76 -31.47 -32.48
C TRP A 609 10.06 -30.09 -33.09
N ASP A 610 11.17 -29.95 -33.81
CA ASP A 610 11.58 -28.72 -34.48
C ASP A 610 10.63 -28.32 -35.61
N GLU A 611 10.13 -29.30 -36.39
CA GLU A 611 9.12 -29.03 -37.42
C GLU A 611 7.80 -28.57 -36.79
N ALA A 612 7.35 -29.25 -35.73
CA ALA A 612 6.13 -28.86 -35.02
C ALA A 612 6.25 -27.45 -34.41
N LEU A 613 7.37 -27.11 -33.79
CA LEU A 613 7.61 -25.75 -33.27
C LEU A 613 7.63 -24.72 -34.40
N THR A 614 8.24 -25.06 -35.53
CA THR A 614 8.31 -24.18 -36.70
C THR A 614 6.93 -23.91 -37.27
N GLN A 615 6.08 -24.94 -37.37
CA GLN A 615 4.70 -24.82 -37.82
C GLN A 615 3.87 -23.99 -36.83
N TRP A 616 3.90 -24.35 -35.54
CA TRP A 616 3.18 -23.60 -34.49
C TRP A 616 3.56 -22.12 -34.50
N ARG A 617 4.86 -21.80 -34.61
CA ARG A 617 5.37 -20.41 -34.70
C ARG A 617 4.78 -19.65 -35.89
N ARG A 618 4.62 -20.30 -37.05
CA ARG A 618 4.00 -19.69 -38.23
C ARG A 618 2.51 -19.41 -37.98
N ASP A 619 1.80 -20.37 -37.39
CA ASP A 619 0.35 -20.29 -37.16
C ASP A 619 -0.03 -19.18 -36.17
N VAL A 620 0.75 -19.02 -35.10
CA VAL A 620 0.51 -17.97 -34.09
C VAL A 620 1.28 -16.67 -34.34
N HIS A 621 2.00 -16.56 -35.47
CA HIS A 621 2.83 -15.42 -35.85
C HIS A 621 3.89 -15.01 -34.81
N LEU A 622 4.48 -15.99 -34.11
CA LEU A 622 5.51 -15.73 -33.11
C LEU A 622 6.86 -15.37 -33.79
N PRO A 623 7.56 -14.31 -33.34
CA PRO A 623 8.87 -13.97 -33.87
C PRO A 623 9.92 -15.02 -33.51
N VAL A 624 10.99 -15.10 -34.30
CA VAL A 624 12.10 -16.04 -34.05
C VAL A 624 12.89 -15.71 -32.77
N ARG A 625 12.89 -14.44 -32.34
CA ARG A 625 13.53 -13.99 -31.10
C ARG A 625 12.47 -13.71 -30.04
N VAL A 626 12.55 -14.40 -28.92
CA VAL A 626 11.56 -14.32 -27.84
C VAL A 626 12.22 -14.23 -26.48
N TYR A 627 11.56 -13.56 -25.53
CA TYR A 627 11.83 -13.74 -24.12
C TYR A 627 10.98 -14.90 -23.61
N LEU A 628 11.63 -15.94 -23.09
CA LEU A 628 11.01 -16.95 -22.24
C LEU A 628 10.92 -16.38 -20.82
N SER A 629 9.70 -16.26 -20.28
CA SER A 629 9.44 -15.70 -18.95
C SER A 629 9.12 -16.80 -17.93
N GLU A 630 9.80 -16.77 -16.79
CA GLU A 630 9.62 -17.66 -15.63
C GLU A 630 9.60 -16.77 -14.37
N ALA A 631 8.42 -16.52 -13.80
CA ALA A 631 8.23 -15.53 -12.73
C ALA A 631 8.94 -14.19 -13.07
N ASP A 632 9.89 -13.75 -12.25
CA ASP A 632 10.67 -12.51 -12.43
C ASP A 632 11.88 -12.65 -13.37
N HIS A 633 12.09 -13.84 -13.94
CA HIS A 633 13.21 -14.13 -14.83
C HIS A 633 12.75 -14.12 -16.28
N SER A 634 13.45 -13.35 -17.12
CA SER A 634 13.30 -13.42 -18.57
C SER A 634 14.63 -13.82 -19.21
N MET A 635 14.55 -14.71 -20.19
CA MET A 635 15.69 -15.22 -20.93
C MET A 635 15.43 -14.99 -22.42
N ALA A 636 16.31 -14.26 -23.11
CA ALA A 636 16.13 -14.06 -24.54
C ALA A 636 16.65 -15.29 -25.30
N LEU A 637 15.77 -15.91 -26.07
CA LEU A 637 16.04 -17.06 -26.91
C LEU A 637 15.96 -16.64 -28.38
N ASN A 638 16.89 -17.15 -29.17
CA ASN A 638 16.78 -17.18 -30.63
C ASN A 638 16.36 -18.59 -31.04
N LEU A 639 15.12 -18.77 -31.48
CA LEU A 639 14.55 -20.09 -31.82
C LEU A 639 15.17 -20.70 -33.08
N ALA A 640 15.96 -19.94 -33.85
CA ALA A 640 16.80 -20.51 -34.91
C ALA A 640 17.96 -21.35 -34.36
N GLU A 641 18.38 -21.10 -33.11
CA GLU A 641 19.50 -21.80 -32.46
C GLU A 641 19.04 -23.11 -31.80
N PRO A 642 19.61 -24.27 -32.16
CA PRO A 642 19.23 -25.56 -31.58
C PRO A 642 19.36 -25.61 -30.05
N SER A 643 20.43 -25.05 -29.48
CA SER A 643 20.66 -25.05 -28.03
C SER A 643 19.59 -24.23 -27.26
N HIS A 644 19.06 -23.17 -27.87
CA HIS A 644 17.97 -22.40 -27.28
C HIS A 644 16.63 -23.12 -27.37
N ARG A 645 16.38 -23.87 -28.46
CA ARG A 645 15.23 -24.76 -28.56
C ARG A 645 15.29 -25.88 -27.52
N ALA A 646 16.49 -26.41 -27.25
CA ALA A 646 16.71 -27.37 -26.18
C ALA A 646 16.33 -26.81 -24.80
N LEU A 647 16.68 -25.56 -24.51
CA LEU A 647 16.22 -24.87 -23.31
C LEU A 647 14.70 -24.70 -23.29
N LEU A 648 14.08 -24.25 -24.39
CA LEU A 648 12.63 -24.08 -24.46
C LEU A 648 11.90 -25.39 -24.14
N ARG A 649 12.28 -26.50 -24.81
CA ARG A 649 11.71 -27.83 -24.56
C ARG A 649 11.90 -28.28 -23.12
N THR A 650 13.09 -28.07 -22.54
CA THR A 650 13.37 -28.43 -21.15
C THR A 650 12.45 -27.71 -20.15
N HIS A 651 12.13 -26.43 -20.37
CA HIS A 651 11.19 -25.71 -19.49
C HIS A 651 9.75 -26.15 -19.74
N LEU A 652 9.38 -26.40 -21.00
CA LEU A 652 8.04 -26.90 -21.34
C LEU A 652 7.77 -28.28 -20.74
N ASP A 653 8.73 -29.20 -20.82
CA ASP A 653 8.62 -30.55 -20.26
C ASP A 653 8.54 -30.53 -18.73
N ARG A 654 9.17 -29.53 -18.08
CA ARG A 654 9.17 -29.36 -16.61
C ARG A 654 7.88 -28.74 -16.10
N ASP A 655 7.40 -27.67 -16.73
CA ASP A 655 6.32 -26.82 -16.21
C ASP A 655 4.97 -27.06 -16.90
N GLY A 656 4.93 -27.80 -18.01
CA GLY A 656 3.75 -28.03 -18.85
C GLY A 656 3.29 -26.81 -19.65
N LYS A 657 3.74 -25.60 -19.29
CA LYS A 657 3.37 -24.34 -19.94
C LYS A 657 4.47 -23.31 -19.82
N VAL A 658 4.68 -22.54 -20.89
CA VAL A 658 5.64 -21.43 -20.91
C VAL A 658 5.04 -20.15 -21.48
N THR A 659 5.52 -19.00 -21.00
CA THR A 659 5.13 -17.68 -21.50
C THR A 659 6.23 -17.09 -22.38
N LEU A 660 5.87 -16.71 -23.61
CA LEU A 660 6.77 -16.11 -24.60
C LEU A 660 6.36 -14.67 -24.92
N ARG A 661 7.34 -13.78 -25.06
CA ARG A 661 7.17 -12.37 -25.47
C ARG A 661 8.17 -12.01 -26.57
N PRO A 662 7.95 -11.00 -27.42
CA PRO A 662 8.91 -10.62 -28.45
C PRO A 662 10.21 -10.10 -27.82
N ALA A 663 11.36 -10.57 -28.31
CA ALA A 663 12.67 -10.01 -27.97
C ALA A 663 13.15 -9.03 -29.06
N PRO A 664 13.98 -8.03 -28.71
CA PRO A 664 14.46 -7.04 -29.66
C PRO A 664 15.24 -7.66 -30.82
N LYS A 665 15.07 -7.08 -32.01
CA LYS A 665 15.92 -7.35 -33.17
C LYS A 665 17.28 -6.66 -32.98
N PRO A 666 18.36 -7.12 -33.65
CA PRO A 666 19.67 -6.47 -33.56
C PRO A 666 19.64 -4.96 -33.83
N ARG A 667 18.86 -4.53 -34.84
CA ARG A 667 18.68 -3.11 -35.17
C ARG A 667 18.03 -2.32 -34.05
N ASP A 668 17.13 -2.92 -33.25
CA ASP A 668 16.42 -2.22 -32.18
C ASP A 668 17.38 -1.81 -31.03
N LEU A 669 18.49 -2.53 -30.87
CA LEU A 669 19.54 -2.22 -29.91
C LEU A 669 20.75 -1.52 -30.56
N GLY A 670 20.62 -1.04 -31.80
CA GLY A 670 21.74 -0.48 -32.56
C GLY A 670 22.37 0.74 -31.87
N TRP A 671 21.56 1.56 -31.21
CA TRP A 671 22.04 2.74 -30.48
C TRP A 671 22.96 2.43 -29.29
N THR A 672 22.90 1.21 -28.73
CA THR A 672 23.82 0.73 -27.66
C THR A 672 24.87 -0.25 -28.18
N GLY A 673 25.04 -0.36 -29.50
CA GLY A 673 25.91 -1.36 -30.11
C GLY A 673 25.45 -2.80 -29.86
N GLY A 674 24.14 -3.03 -29.67
CA GLY A 674 23.56 -4.35 -29.41
C GLY A 674 23.49 -4.75 -27.93
N ARG A 675 23.92 -3.89 -26.99
CA ARG A 675 23.92 -4.19 -25.55
C ARG A 675 22.52 -4.11 -24.95
N ALA A 676 22.17 -5.13 -24.15
CA ALA A 676 20.94 -5.12 -23.37
C ALA A 676 21.00 -4.02 -22.30
N HIS A 677 19.96 -3.19 -22.28
CA HIS A 677 19.85 -2.05 -21.37
C HIS A 677 18.39 -1.84 -20.95
N GLU A 678 18.22 -1.16 -19.82
CA GLU A 678 16.96 -0.63 -19.29
C GLU A 678 17.27 0.75 -18.68
N VAL A 679 16.40 1.73 -18.87
CA VAL A 679 16.51 3.06 -18.27
C VAL A 679 15.38 3.22 -17.27
N VAL A 680 15.73 3.46 -16.02
CA VAL A 680 14.79 3.79 -14.95
C VAL A 680 14.64 5.30 -14.91
N ILE A 681 13.41 5.78 -15.10
CA ILE A 681 13.08 7.20 -15.12
C ILE A 681 12.13 7.47 -13.94
N PRO A 682 12.63 8.09 -12.86
CA PRO A 682 11.77 8.53 -11.77
C PRO A 682 10.93 9.73 -12.21
N LEU A 683 9.68 9.74 -11.73
CA LEU A 683 8.69 10.73 -12.06
C LEU A 683 8.02 11.24 -10.78
N ALA A 684 7.71 12.53 -10.73
CA ALA A 684 6.98 13.17 -9.65
C ALA A 684 5.69 13.81 -10.19
N ALA A 685 4.59 13.69 -9.45
CA ALA A 685 3.36 14.38 -9.77
C ALA A 685 3.60 15.90 -9.66
N ALA A 686 3.08 16.67 -10.63
CA ALA A 686 2.97 18.10 -10.44
C ALA A 686 2.11 18.38 -9.19
N ASP A 687 2.50 19.40 -8.41
CA ASP A 687 1.90 19.78 -7.12
C ASP A 687 0.38 19.61 -7.14
N GLN A 688 -0.10 18.59 -6.42
CA GLN A 688 -1.52 18.36 -6.25
C GLN A 688 -1.97 19.35 -5.19
N ALA A 689 -2.86 20.28 -5.54
CA ALA A 689 -3.40 21.28 -4.61
C ALA A 689 -4.35 20.65 -3.57
N ILE A 690 -3.88 19.62 -2.86
CA ILE A 690 -4.58 18.96 -1.79
C ILE A 690 -4.34 19.79 -0.53
N ALA A 691 -5.42 20.30 0.04
CA ALA A 691 -5.38 21.05 1.29
C ALA A 691 -4.71 20.20 2.39
N PRO A 692 -3.90 20.83 3.25
CA PRO A 692 -3.29 20.13 4.37
C PRO A 692 -4.39 19.62 5.30
N VAL A 693 -4.30 18.36 5.72
CA VAL A 693 -5.15 17.86 6.81
C VAL A 693 -4.57 18.39 8.11
N VAL A 694 -5.40 19.11 8.85
CA VAL A 694 -5.04 19.65 10.15
C VAL A 694 -5.25 18.55 11.17
N GLY A 695 -4.16 18.01 11.72
CA GLY A 695 -4.18 17.01 12.82
C GLY A 695 -4.65 17.58 14.17
N ARG A 696 -5.55 18.58 14.18
CA ARG A 696 -6.15 19.14 15.39
C ARG A 696 -7.42 18.34 15.69
N GLY A 697 -7.24 17.17 16.27
CA GLY A 697 -8.33 16.30 16.74
C GLY A 697 -7.99 15.75 18.12
N HIS A 698 -9.02 15.37 18.87
CA HIS A 698 -8.82 14.55 20.06
C HIS A 698 -8.19 13.23 19.64
N VAL A 699 -7.05 12.88 20.23
CA VAL A 699 -6.38 11.61 19.96
C VAL A 699 -7.18 10.51 20.63
N ALA A 700 -7.84 9.66 19.85
CA ALA A 700 -8.58 8.54 20.38
C ALA A 700 -7.59 7.47 20.83
N SER A 701 -7.70 7.04 22.09
CA SER A 701 -6.87 5.99 22.66
C SER A 701 -7.41 4.61 22.30
N ARG A 702 -6.63 3.56 22.62
CA ARG A 702 -7.09 2.16 22.62
C ARG A 702 -8.41 1.92 23.37
N GLU A 703 -8.74 2.76 24.35
CA GLU A 703 -9.94 2.64 25.21
C GLU A 703 -11.16 3.35 24.61
N HIS A 704 -11.09 3.77 23.35
CA HIS A 704 -12.18 4.45 22.67
C HIS A 704 -13.47 3.61 22.59
N GLY A 705 -14.51 4.11 23.24
CA GLY A 705 -15.85 3.54 23.24
C GLY A 705 -16.35 3.22 24.64
N HIS A 706 -17.66 3.04 24.77
CA HIS A 706 -18.32 2.65 26.00
C HIS A 706 -18.74 1.18 25.90
N LEU A 707 -18.08 0.33 26.69
CA LEU A 707 -18.36 -1.11 26.71
C LEU A 707 -19.77 -1.40 27.25
N PRO A 708 -20.41 -2.51 26.83
CA PRO A 708 -21.65 -2.97 27.43
C PRO A 708 -21.54 -3.09 28.95
N GLY A 709 -22.49 -2.49 29.68
CA GLY A 709 -22.50 -2.53 31.15
C GLY A 709 -21.70 -1.41 31.82
N CYS A 710 -21.06 -0.51 31.06
CA CYS A 710 -20.30 0.62 31.58
C CYS A 710 -21.02 1.96 31.36
N ASP A 711 -20.62 2.99 32.13
CA ASP A 711 -21.03 4.40 31.98
C ASP A 711 -22.54 4.67 31.97
N ASN A 712 -23.35 3.75 32.50
CA ASN A 712 -24.82 3.76 32.41
C ASN A 712 -25.33 3.89 30.96
N ARG A 713 -24.58 3.40 29.97
CA ARG A 713 -24.96 3.45 28.56
C ARG A 713 -25.33 2.05 28.07
N ILE A 714 -26.41 1.97 27.30
CA ILE A 714 -26.83 0.77 26.59
C ILE A 714 -26.91 1.12 25.10
N TYR A 715 -26.21 0.37 24.27
CA TYR A 715 -26.30 0.48 22.82
C TYR A 715 -26.84 -0.83 22.23
N LEU A 716 -28.03 -0.73 21.63
CA LEU A 716 -28.78 -1.84 21.06
C LEU A 716 -28.77 -1.79 19.54
N GLN A 717 -28.53 -2.93 18.91
CA GLN A 717 -28.87 -3.14 17.50
C GLN A 717 -30.11 -4.03 17.43
N LEU A 718 -31.16 -3.55 16.77
CA LEU A 718 -32.43 -4.25 16.58
C LEU A 718 -32.57 -4.63 15.11
N HIS A 719 -32.32 -5.88 14.77
CA HIS A 719 -32.31 -6.37 13.39
C HIS A 719 -33.71 -6.77 12.94
N GLY A 720 -34.10 -6.36 11.74
CA GLY A 720 -35.42 -6.68 11.21
C GLY A 720 -35.77 -5.90 9.95
N HIS A 721 -36.85 -6.32 9.28
CA HIS A 721 -37.26 -5.73 8.02
C HIS A 721 -37.57 -4.22 8.16
N ARG A 722 -37.05 -3.40 7.24
CA ARG A 722 -37.17 -1.93 7.26
C ARG A 722 -38.60 -1.43 7.47
N ASP A 723 -39.59 -2.05 6.83
CA ASP A 723 -41.01 -1.65 6.92
C ASP A 723 -41.59 -1.77 8.34
N ARG A 724 -41.00 -2.60 9.19
CA ARG A 724 -41.46 -2.84 10.57
C ARG A 724 -40.88 -1.83 11.58
N GLN A 725 -39.88 -1.05 11.17
CA GLN A 725 -39.20 -0.09 12.03
C GLN A 725 -40.10 1.08 12.44
N ASN A 726 -40.98 1.58 11.55
CA ASN A 726 -41.88 2.70 11.89
C ASN A 726 -42.88 2.29 12.99
N PRO A 727 -43.63 1.17 12.86
CA PRO A 727 -44.48 0.68 13.95
C PRO A 727 -43.70 0.41 15.24
N LEU A 728 -42.49 -0.18 15.16
CA LEU A 728 -41.63 -0.41 16.33
C LEU A 728 -41.34 0.91 17.07
N LEU A 729 -40.85 1.91 16.36
CA LEU A 729 -40.47 3.22 16.92
C LEU A 729 -41.67 4.01 17.48
N THR A 730 -42.83 3.93 16.83
CA THR A 730 -44.01 4.74 17.18
C THR A 730 -44.98 4.09 18.16
N ARG A 731 -45.03 2.75 18.21
CA ARG A 731 -46.03 2.02 19.03
C ARG A 731 -45.42 1.18 20.16
N HIS A 732 -44.19 0.69 20.00
CA HIS A 732 -43.59 -0.27 20.95
C HIS A 732 -42.45 0.30 21.79
N LEU A 733 -41.65 1.19 21.20
CA LEU A 733 -40.55 1.84 21.92
C LEU A 733 -41.02 2.79 23.04
N PRO A 734 -42.12 3.57 22.89
CA PRO A 734 -42.59 4.44 23.98
C PRO A 734 -42.85 3.71 25.29
N THR A 735 -43.42 2.50 25.25
CA THR A 735 -43.68 1.67 26.44
C THR A 735 -42.38 1.34 27.20
N LEU A 736 -41.32 0.95 26.48
CA LEU A 736 -40.02 0.71 27.11
C LEU A 736 -39.46 1.99 27.76
N LEU A 737 -39.57 3.14 27.09
CA LEU A 737 -39.03 4.40 27.59
C LEU A 737 -39.75 4.86 28.87
N GLU A 738 -41.07 4.65 28.95
CA GLU A 738 -41.87 4.89 30.15
C GLU A 738 -41.44 3.97 31.30
N GLU A 739 -41.23 2.68 31.03
CA GLU A 739 -40.77 1.71 32.04
C GLU A 739 -39.35 1.99 32.54
N LEU A 740 -38.47 2.50 31.69
CA LEU A 740 -37.08 2.81 32.05
C LEU A 740 -36.96 4.10 32.88
N GLY A 741 -37.83 5.08 32.67
CA GLY A 741 -37.92 6.31 33.46
C GLY A 741 -36.72 7.27 33.29
N GLY A 742 -36.93 8.43 32.68
CA GLY A 742 -35.93 9.51 32.65
C GLY A 742 -34.68 9.22 31.81
N VAL A 743 -34.73 8.25 30.88
CA VAL A 743 -33.61 7.91 30.00
C VAL A 743 -33.43 8.92 28.87
N ARG A 744 -32.19 9.36 28.64
CA ARG A 744 -31.85 10.06 27.39
C ARG A 744 -31.62 9.01 26.32
N TRP A 745 -32.19 9.21 25.15
CA TRP A 745 -32.05 8.22 24.09
C TRP A 745 -32.13 8.84 22.70
N TRP A 746 -31.54 8.15 21.74
CA TRP A 746 -31.67 8.47 20.33
C TRP A 746 -31.49 7.22 19.48
N PHE A 747 -31.95 7.28 18.23
CA PHE A 747 -31.78 6.19 17.29
C PHE A 747 -31.25 6.70 15.95
N VAL A 748 -30.65 5.77 15.20
CA VAL A 748 -30.43 5.89 13.76
C VAL A 748 -30.81 4.58 13.08
N ARG A 749 -31.28 4.68 11.83
CA ARG A 749 -31.49 3.53 10.97
C ARG A 749 -30.19 3.21 10.27
N TYR A 750 -29.85 1.93 10.20
CA TYR A 750 -28.60 1.50 9.63
C TYR A 750 -28.82 0.24 8.79
N ARG A 751 -27.84 -0.06 7.94
CA ARG A 751 -27.82 -1.25 7.11
C ARG A 751 -26.39 -1.76 7.05
N ASP A 752 -26.09 -2.87 7.73
CA ASP A 752 -24.91 -3.69 7.41
C ASP A 752 -24.90 -5.03 8.17
N PRO A 753 -24.84 -6.20 7.51
CA PRO A 753 -25.25 -6.42 6.11
C PRO A 753 -26.77 -6.26 5.93
N GLU A 754 -27.54 -6.31 7.02
CA GLU A 754 -29.01 -6.23 7.07
C GLU A 754 -29.51 -4.92 7.68
N ASP A 755 -30.76 -4.57 7.38
CA ASP A 755 -31.44 -3.42 7.98
C ASP A 755 -31.62 -3.62 9.50
N HIS A 756 -31.23 -2.61 10.27
CA HIS A 756 -31.38 -2.60 11.72
C HIS A 756 -31.54 -1.19 12.28
N LEU A 757 -32.07 -1.10 13.51
CA LEU A 757 -32.10 0.13 14.30
C LEU A 757 -30.96 0.13 15.31
N ARG A 758 -30.17 1.20 15.33
CA ARG A 758 -29.14 1.47 16.33
C ARG A 758 -29.74 2.40 17.39
N VAL A 759 -30.12 1.86 18.54
CA VAL A 759 -30.77 2.60 19.64
C VAL A 759 -29.76 2.77 20.78
N ARG A 760 -29.55 4.00 21.22
CA ARG A 760 -28.65 4.33 22.33
C ARG A 760 -29.45 4.91 23.48
N LEU A 761 -29.19 4.40 24.68
CA LEU A 761 -29.86 4.75 25.92
C LEU A 761 -28.78 5.19 26.92
N THR A 762 -29.03 6.29 27.62
CA THR A 762 -28.26 6.73 28.79
C THR A 762 -29.18 6.65 29.99
N CYS A 763 -28.89 5.71 30.88
CA CYS A 763 -29.64 5.42 32.09
C CYS A 763 -29.16 6.29 33.26
N ALA A 764 -30.02 6.44 34.26
CA ALA A 764 -29.61 7.06 35.52
C ALA A 764 -28.62 6.15 36.27
N PRO A 765 -27.65 6.72 37.02
CA PRO A 765 -26.72 5.94 37.83
C PRO A 765 -27.45 4.93 38.73
N GLY A 766 -26.97 3.68 38.75
CA GLY A 766 -27.55 2.60 39.56
C GLY A 766 -28.77 1.89 38.96
N THR A 767 -29.28 2.32 37.80
CA THR A 767 -30.47 1.71 37.15
C THR A 767 -30.13 0.72 36.03
N LEU A 768 -28.85 0.57 35.67
CA LEU A 768 -28.41 -0.18 34.49
C LEU A 768 -28.83 -1.65 34.49
N GLY A 769 -28.72 -2.35 35.64
CA GLY A 769 -29.12 -3.76 35.75
C GLY A 769 -30.60 -3.97 35.43
N SER A 770 -31.47 -3.20 36.09
CA SER A 770 -32.92 -3.24 35.83
C SER A 770 -33.26 -2.82 34.39
N ALA A 771 -32.53 -1.86 33.84
CA ALA A 771 -32.72 -1.44 32.45
C ALA A 771 -32.41 -2.57 31.45
N ILE A 772 -31.33 -3.33 31.65
CA ILE A 772 -30.97 -4.48 30.80
C ILE A 772 -32.05 -5.57 30.89
N GLU A 773 -32.56 -5.88 32.08
CA GLU A 773 -33.64 -6.87 32.24
C GLU A 773 -34.92 -6.47 31.48
N LYS A 774 -35.34 -5.20 31.63
CA LYS A 774 -36.50 -4.64 30.92
C LYS A 774 -36.30 -4.65 29.40
N VAL A 775 -35.12 -4.28 28.92
CA VAL A 775 -34.76 -4.37 27.49
C VAL A 775 -34.82 -5.81 27.00
N GLY A 776 -34.34 -6.78 27.79
CA GLY A 776 -34.38 -8.20 27.46
C GLY A 776 -35.81 -8.72 27.29
N GLU A 777 -36.71 -8.38 28.20
CA GLU A 777 -38.13 -8.75 28.10
C GLU A 777 -38.81 -8.04 26.91
N TRP A 778 -38.55 -6.76 26.73
CA TRP A 778 -39.09 -5.99 25.61
C TRP A 778 -38.67 -6.54 24.25
N THR A 779 -37.38 -6.89 24.06
CA THR A 779 -36.90 -7.48 22.81
C THR A 779 -37.49 -8.87 22.55
N ARG A 780 -37.73 -9.68 23.59
CA ARG A 780 -38.46 -10.95 23.49
C ARG A 780 -39.88 -10.74 22.95
N GLN A 781 -40.58 -9.73 23.48
CA GLN A 781 -41.93 -9.38 22.99
C GLN A 781 -41.91 -8.89 21.54
N LEU A 782 -40.93 -8.06 21.15
CA LEU A 782 -40.78 -7.61 19.76
C LEU A 782 -40.55 -8.78 18.80
N ARG A 783 -39.71 -9.75 19.19
CA ARG A 783 -39.43 -10.94 18.38
C ARG A 783 -40.67 -11.83 18.26
N HIS A 784 -41.42 -12.04 19.36
CA HIS A 784 -42.67 -12.79 19.32
C HIS A 784 -43.71 -12.16 18.39
N ARG A 785 -43.76 -10.83 18.32
CA ARG A 785 -44.61 -10.06 17.39
C ARG A 785 -44.05 -9.98 15.96
N GLY A 786 -42.90 -10.60 15.68
CA GLY A 786 -42.26 -10.59 14.36
C GLY A 786 -41.70 -9.24 13.93
N LEU A 787 -41.48 -8.29 14.85
CA LEU A 787 -40.96 -6.95 14.51
C LEU A 787 -39.44 -6.95 14.31
N ILE A 788 -38.74 -7.83 15.03
CA ILE A 788 -37.29 -8.03 14.93
C ILE A 788 -36.98 -9.52 14.73
N THR A 789 -35.83 -9.83 14.14
CA THR A 789 -35.29 -11.19 14.04
C THR A 789 -34.42 -11.50 15.27
N HIS A 790 -33.55 -10.57 15.64
CA HIS A 790 -32.67 -10.64 16.80
C HIS A 790 -32.26 -9.24 17.27
N ALA A 791 -31.63 -9.17 18.44
CA ALA A 791 -31.06 -7.95 19.00
C ALA A 791 -29.68 -8.25 19.61
N SER A 792 -28.77 -7.26 19.56
CA SER A 792 -27.47 -7.32 20.23
C SER A 792 -27.24 -6.08 21.09
N VAL A 793 -26.40 -6.25 22.12
CA VAL A 793 -25.86 -5.15 22.94
C VAL A 793 -24.40 -4.98 22.53
N GLU A 794 -24.05 -3.79 22.06
CA GLU A 794 -22.76 -3.52 21.43
C GLU A 794 -21.96 -2.44 22.18
N THR A 795 -20.67 -2.34 21.89
CA THR A 795 -19.84 -1.22 22.35
C THR A 795 -20.25 0.06 21.63
N TYR A 796 -20.54 1.13 22.37
CA TYR A 796 -20.88 2.42 21.78
C TYR A 796 -19.63 3.24 21.51
N HIS A 797 -19.31 3.47 20.23
CA HIS A 797 -18.23 4.35 19.83
C HIS A 797 -18.76 5.76 19.47
N PRO A 798 -18.49 6.80 20.28
CA PRO A 798 -18.91 8.17 19.97
C PRO A 798 -18.04 8.80 18.87
N GLU A 799 -18.65 9.47 17.89
CA GLU A 799 -17.93 10.17 16.81
C GLU A 799 -17.48 11.58 17.27
N THR A 800 -16.71 11.63 18.37
CA THR A 800 -16.33 12.87 19.07
C THR A 800 -15.69 13.91 18.15
N CYS A 801 -14.74 13.52 17.29
CA CYS A 801 -14.08 14.42 16.35
C CYS A 801 -15.01 14.91 15.22
N ARG A 802 -16.02 14.12 14.86
CA ARG A 802 -17.03 14.55 13.88
C ARG A 802 -17.90 15.67 14.44
N PHE A 803 -18.27 15.61 15.72
CA PHE A 803 -19.25 16.54 16.30
C PHE A 803 -18.64 17.61 17.22
N GLY A 804 -17.46 18.14 16.87
CA GLY A 804 -16.88 19.33 17.52
C GLY A 804 -15.94 19.04 18.70
N GLY A 805 -15.57 17.79 18.90
CA GLY A 805 -14.61 17.37 19.93
C GLY A 805 -15.24 17.10 21.30
N PRO A 806 -14.40 16.78 22.31
CA PRO A 806 -14.87 16.36 23.64
C PRO A 806 -15.73 17.41 24.35
N ALA A 807 -15.50 18.70 24.10
CA ALA A 807 -16.29 19.77 24.71
C ALA A 807 -17.71 19.89 24.15
N ALA A 808 -17.98 19.34 22.96
CA ALA A 808 -19.25 19.51 22.26
C ALA A 808 -20.06 18.21 22.11
N ILE A 809 -19.46 17.04 22.31
CA ILE A 809 -20.11 15.74 22.07
C ILE A 809 -21.36 15.52 22.93
N ASP A 810 -21.34 15.92 24.22
CA ASP A 810 -22.52 15.80 25.09
C ASP A 810 -23.69 16.66 24.61
N ALA A 811 -23.40 17.87 24.12
CA ALA A 811 -24.39 18.76 23.54
C ALA A 811 -24.89 18.22 22.18
N ALA A 812 -24.03 17.56 21.40
CA ALA A 812 -24.41 16.87 20.17
C ALA A 812 -25.36 15.70 20.48
N GLU A 813 -25.09 14.88 21.49
CA GLU A 813 -25.97 13.79 21.91
C GLU A 813 -27.31 14.29 22.46
N ALA A 814 -27.32 15.43 23.17
CA ALA A 814 -28.55 16.09 23.59
C ALA A 814 -29.37 16.56 22.37
N TYR A 815 -28.71 17.09 21.34
CA TYR A 815 -29.35 17.38 20.06
C TYR A 815 -29.87 16.10 19.39
N PHE A 816 -29.12 15.00 19.36
CA PHE A 816 -29.58 13.74 18.76
C PHE A 816 -30.84 13.21 19.43
N ALA A 817 -30.95 13.32 20.76
CA ALA A 817 -32.15 12.96 21.49
C ALA A 817 -33.34 13.87 21.12
N ALA A 818 -33.12 15.18 21.05
CA ALA A 818 -34.16 16.13 20.66
C ALA A 818 -34.60 15.96 19.20
N ASP A 819 -33.68 15.65 18.30
CA ASP A 819 -33.99 15.35 16.89
C ASP A 819 -34.71 14.02 16.72
N THR A 820 -34.38 13.01 17.53
CA THR A 820 -35.15 11.77 17.62
C THR A 820 -36.60 12.04 18.04
N ALA A 821 -36.83 12.88 19.06
CA ALA A 821 -38.18 13.26 19.46
C ALA A 821 -38.94 14.00 18.33
N ALA A 822 -38.26 14.91 17.62
CA ALA A 822 -38.81 15.60 16.45
C ALA A 822 -39.14 14.64 15.30
N ALA A 823 -38.30 13.65 15.02
CA ALA A 823 -38.53 12.65 13.99
C ALA A 823 -39.73 11.75 14.34
N LEU A 824 -39.84 11.30 15.59
CA LEU A 824 -40.99 10.51 16.05
C LEU A 824 -42.30 11.30 15.98
N ALA A 825 -42.30 12.58 16.36
CA ALA A 825 -43.48 13.44 16.24
C ALA A 825 -43.95 13.54 14.78
N GLN A 826 -43.00 13.66 13.84
CA GLN A 826 -43.30 13.69 12.40
C GLN A 826 -43.83 12.35 11.89
N LEU A 827 -43.24 11.23 12.29
CA LEU A 827 -43.69 9.89 11.91
C LEU A 827 -45.09 9.57 12.47
N ALA A 828 -45.41 10.05 13.69
CA ALA A 828 -46.72 9.86 14.30
C ALA A 828 -47.83 10.60 13.53
N VAL A 829 -47.54 11.80 13.02
CA VAL A 829 -48.48 12.57 12.18
C VAL A 829 -48.78 11.86 10.87
N GLN A 830 -47.81 11.11 10.32
CA GLN A 830 -47.99 10.36 9.06
C GLN A 830 -49.03 9.24 9.13
N ALA A 831 -49.50 8.88 10.32
CA ALA A 831 -50.57 7.91 10.51
C ALA A 831 -52.00 8.53 10.55
N GLY A 832 -52.14 9.85 10.40
CA GLY A 832 -53.43 10.59 10.52
C GLY A 832 -54.23 10.77 9.21
N LYS A 833 -55.39 11.47 9.27
CA LYS A 833 -56.34 11.65 8.13
C LYS A 833 -56.21 12.95 7.30
N ASN A 834 -55.23 13.83 7.57
CA ASN A 834 -54.93 15.03 6.76
C ASN A 834 -53.42 15.35 6.86
N VAL A 835 -52.60 14.54 6.19
CA VAL A 835 -51.15 14.51 6.43
C VAL A 835 -50.39 15.27 5.33
N PRO A 836 -49.46 16.18 5.68
CA PRO A 836 -48.47 16.69 4.74
C PRO A 836 -47.65 15.56 4.10
N ASP A 837 -47.21 15.71 2.85
CA ASP A 837 -46.33 14.72 2.22
C ASP A 837 -45.06 14.51 3.09
N PRO A 838 -44.68 13.26 3.41
CA PRO A 838 -43.51 12.95 4.23
C PRO A 838 -42.22 13.65 3.77
N ARG A 839 -42.05 13.81 2.45
CA ARG A 839 -40.88 14.46 1.87
C ARG A 839 -40.89 15.96 2.13
N ALA A 840 -42.06 16.58 2.04
CA ALA A 840 -42.23 18.01 2.32
C ALA A 840 -41.99 18.32 3.80
N LEU A 841 -42.52 17.48 4.70
CA LEU A 841 -42.32 17.65 6.15
C LEU A 841 -40.86 17.45 6.56
N THR A 842 -40.20 16.41 6.01
CA THR A 842 -38.77 16.16 6.25
C THR A 842 -37.91 17.33 5.75
N ALA A 843 -38.22 17.88 4.57
CA ALA A 843 -37.52 19.05 4.03
C ALA A 843 -37.72 20.30 4.90
N ALA A 844 -38.94 20.54 5.41
CA ALA A 844 -39.20 21.65 6.35
C ALA A 844 -38.45 21.48 7.67
N SER A 845 -38.38 20.24 8.19
CA SER A 845 -37.59 19.89 9.37
C SER A 845 -36.08 20.10 9.15
N MET A 846 -35.54 19.81 7.96
CA MET A 846 -34.16 20.12 7.59
C MET A 846 -33.87 21.63 7.61
N VAL A 847 -34.80 22.44 7.10
CA VAL A 847 -34.68 23.91 7.18
C VAL A 847 -34.69 24.37 8.64
N ASP A 848 -35.56 23.81 9.48
CA ASP A 848 -35.62 24.12 10.91
C ASP A 848 -34.30 23.79 11.64
N ILE A 849 -33.64 22.67 11.31
CA ILE A 849 -32.31 22.33 11.83
C ILE A 849 -31.27 23.38 11.42
N ALA A 850 -31.25 23.78 10.14
CA ALA A 850 -30.30 24.77 9.65
C ALA A 850 -30.49 26.13 10.33
N VAL A 851 -31.74 26.57 10.50
CA VAL A 851 -32.08 27.80 11.22
C VAL A 851 -31.72 27.68 12.70
N GLY A 852 -31.99 26.54 13.34
CA GLY A 852 -31.70 26.32 14.75
C GLY A 852 -30.19 26.33 15.06
N LEU A 853 -29.37 25.68 14.24
CA LEU A 853 -27.93 25.59 14.46
C LEU A 853 -27.22 26.91 14.21
N LEU A 854 -27.56 27.64 13.14
CA LEU A 854 -26.93 28.93 12.84
C LEU A 854 -27.55 30.08 13.66
N GLY A 855 -28.80 29.92 14.09
CA GLY A 855 -29.62 30.88 14.82
C GLY A 855 -29.93 32.19 14.08
N LYS A 856 -29.51 32.31 12.82
CA LYS A 856 -29.88 33.41 11.93
C LYS A 856 -30.57 32.84 10.68
N HIS A 857 -31.83 33.20 10.51
CA HIS A 857 -32.68 32.66 9.45
C HIS A 857 -32.11 32.91 8.04
N ALA A 858 -31.62 34.13 7.78
CA ALA A 858 -31.06 34.51 6.49
C ALA A 858 -29.76 33.76 6.15
N GLU A 859 -28.90 33.50 7.13
CA GLU A 859 -27.66 32.73 6.93
C GLU A 859 -27.96 31.26 6.62
N ALA A 860 -28.94 30.67 7.31
CA ALA A 860 -29.38 29.29 7.05
C ALA A 860 -29.97 29.10 5.65
N MET A 861 -30.82 30.04 5.21
CA MET A 861 -31.39 29.98 3.86
C MET A 861 -30.30 30.11 2.79
N ARG A 862 -29.34 31.02 2.98
CA ARG A 862 -28.20 31.17 2.07
C ARG A 862 -27.35 29.91 2.04
N TRP A 863 -27.03 29.33 3.19
CA TRP A 863 -26.25 28.10 3.27
C TRP A 863 -26.91 26.96 2.48
N LEU A 864 -28.22 26.74 2.65
CA LEU A 864 -28.97 25.74 1.90
C LEU A 864 -28.94 26.01 0.39
N ILE A 865 -29.00 27.28 -0.04
CA ILE A 865 -28.91 27.68 -1.45
C ILE A 865 -27.49 27.50 -2.02
N ASP A 866 -26.45 27.56 -1.21
CA ASP A 866 -25.08 27.46 -1.72
C ASP A 866 -24.57 26.02 -1.70
N HIS A 867 -25.05 25.18 -0.76
CA HIS A 867 -24.47 23.87 -0.47
C HIS A 867 -25.33 22.67 -0.88
N THR A 868 -26.57 22.89 -1.35
CA THR A 868 -27.43 21.81 -1.89
C THR A 868 -27.48 21.87 -3.42
N ARG A 869 -27.89 20.77 -4.08
CA ARG A 869 -28.02 20.72 -5.55
C ARG A 869 -29.45 20.39 -5.97
N THR A 870 -29.79 20.74 -7.20
CA THR A 870 -31.05 20.32 -7.81
C THR A 870 -30.96 18.92 -8.37
N GLU A 871 -32.00 18.11 -8.13
CA GLU A 871 -32.13 16.79 -8.74
C GLU A 871 -32.45 16.88 -10.24
N ARG A 872 -32.01 15.88 -11.02
CA ARG A 872 -32.32 15.81 -12.46
C ARG A 872 -33.81 15.58 -12.71
N THR A 873 -34.45 14.80 -11.83
CA THR A 873 -35.89 14.55 -11.86
C THR A 873 -36.55 15.31 -10.70
N PRO A 874 -37.24 16.43 -10.98
CA PRO A 874 -37.80 17.26 -9.92
C PRO A 874 -38.96 16.56 -9.21
N PRO A 875 -39.13 16.75 -7.88
CA PRO A 875 -40.28 16.25 -7.15
C PRO A 875 -41.62 16.82 -7.69
N PRO A 876 -42.76 16.14 -7.47
CA PRO A 876 -44.06 16.64 -7.91
C PRO A 876 -44.38 18.04 -7.37
N ARG A 877 -45.00 18.89 -8.20
CA ARG A 877 -45.30 20.31 -7.87
C ARG A 877 -46.10 20.51 -6.59
N HIS A 878 -47.00 19.59 -6.24
CA HIS A 878 -47.80 19.70 -5.01
C HIS A 878 -46.93 19.52 -3.75
N VAL A 879 -45.96 18.61 -3.77
CA VAL A 879 -44.98 18.41 -2.68
C VAL A 879 -44.12 19.66 -2.50
N TYR A 880 -43.71 20.27 -3.60
CA TYR A 880 -42.97 21.53 -3.61
C TYR A 880 -43.75 22.65 -2.91
N ARG A 881 -45.03 22.82 -3.26
CA ARG A 881 -45.91 23.83 -2.62
C ARG A 881 -46.09 23.57 -1.13
N GLN A 882 -46.25 22.31 -0.73
CA GLN A 882 -46.36 21.94 0.68
C GLN A 882 -45.06 22.24 1.46
N ALA A 883 -43.89 21.87 0.94
CA ALA A 883 -42.60 22.14 1.59
C ALA A 883 -42.38 23.65 1.78
N VAL A 884 -42.68 24.44 0.74
CA VAL A 884 -42.64 25.90 0.81
C VAL A 884 -43.65 26.45 1.82
N GLY A 885 -44.88 25.92 1.86
CA GLY A 885 -45.91 26.33 2.82
C GLY A 885 -45.48 26.11 4.27
N LEU A 886 -44.99 24.91 4.58
CA LEU A 886 -44.55 24.49 5.93
C LEU A 886 -43.40 25.33 6.49
N VAL A 887 -42.51 25.84 5.63
CA VAL A 887 -41.39 26.70 6.05
C VAL A 887 -41.82 28.15 6.27
N ASN A 888 -42.81 28.63 5.51
CA ASN A 888 -43.19 30.05 5.50
C ASN A 888 -44.38 30.40 6.42
N ALA A 889 -45.16 29.41 6.87
CA ALA A 889 -46.30 29.61 7.75
C ALA A 889 -46.31 28.56 8.87
N ALA A 890 -46.80 28.93 10.06
CA ALA A 890 -46.99 27.98 11.15
C ALA A 890 -48.03 26.93 10.75
N PRO A 891 -47.68 25.63 10.74
CA PRO A 891 -48.60 24.61 10.27
C PRO A 891 -49.71 24.34 11.30
N ALA A 892 -50.96 24.61 10.93
CA ALA A 892 -52.14 24.25 11.72
C ALA A 892 -52.27 22.71 11.83
N GLY A 893 -52.53 22.17 13.02
CA GLY A 893 -52.67 20.72 13.25
C GLY A 893 -51.35 19.94 13.42
N LEU A 894 -50.21 20.64 13.59
CA LEU A 894 -48.89 20.07 13.83
C LEU A 894 -48.31 20.50 15.20
N GLU A 895 -49.14 20.68 16.23
CA GLU A 895 -48.74 21.21 17.55
C GLU A 895 -47.65 20.35 18.23
N ARG A 896 -47.75 19.02 18.12
CA ARG A 896 -46.74 18.09 18.65
C ARG A 896 -45.39 18.24 17.92
N VAL A 897 -45.42 18.43 16.60
CA VAL A 897 -44.21 18.61 15.78
C VAL A 897 -43.55 19.95 16.09
N THR A 898 -44.33 21.03 16.18
CA THR A 898 -43.82 22.37 16.50
C THR A 898 -43.26 22.46 17.93
N THR A 899 -43.87 21.77 18.89
CA THR A 899 -43.33 21.62 20.25
C THR A 899 -41.98 20.89 20.23
N ALA A 900 -41.89 19.76 19.52
CA ALA A 900 -40.65 19.00 19.39
C ALA A 900 -39.55 19.79 18.65
N TRP A 901 -39.89 20.55 17.61
CA TRP A 901 -38.95 21.45 16.92
C TRP A 901 -38.47 22.56 17.85
N SER A 902 -39.33 23.11 18.71
CA SER A 902 -38.93 24.13 19.69
C SER A 902 -37.91 23.58 20.69
N ALA A 903 -38.13 22.38 21.23
CA ALA A 903 -37.17 21.70 22.09
C ALA A 903 -35.85 21.40 21.37
N ARG A 904 -35.91 20.97 20.09
CA ARG A 904 -34.74 20.75 19.25
C ARG A 904 -33.93 22.03 19.02
N ARG A 905 -34.58 23.18 18.81
CA ARG A 905 -33.88 24.48 18.68
C ARG A 905 -33.12 24.87 19.95
N VAL A 906 -33.66 24.58 21.13
CA VAL A 906 -32.95 24.80 22.41
C VAL A 906 -31.68 23.95 22.47
N ALA A 907 -31.77 22.67 22.13
CA ALA A 907 -30.62 21.78 22.08
C ALA A 907 -29.58 22.21 21.03
N LEU A 908 -30.03 22.64 19.84
CA LEU A 908 -29.16 23.20 18.79
C LEU A 908 -28.46 24.48 19.23
N ALA A 909 -29.12 25.36 19.99
CA ALA A 909 -28.51 26.58 20.51
C ALA A 909 -27.42 26.27 21.54
N ALA A 910 -27.64 25.30 22.42
CA ALA A 910 -26.62 24.80 23.35
C ALA A 910 -25.44 24.16 22.61
N PHE A 911 -25.74 23.35 21.58
CA PHE A 911 -24.71 22.72 20.75
C PHE A 911 -23.88 23.76 19.99
N ARG A 912 -24.50 24.78 19.38
CA ARG A 912 -23.79 25.90 18.77
C ARG A 912 -22.83 26.58 19.75
N SER A 913 -23.29 26.88 20.97
CA SER A 913 -22.45 27.51 21.99
C SER A 913 -21.22 26.65 22.31
N ALA A 914 -21.40 25.33 22.44
CA ALA A 914 -20.30 24.39 22.65
C ALA A 914 -19.31 24.36 21.46
N LEU A 915 -19.80 24.43 20.23
CA LEU A 915 -18.97 24.46 19.02
C LEU A 915 -18.16 25.75 18.92
N GLU A 916 -18.78 26.89 19.17
CA GLU A 916 -18.14 28.21 19.14
C GLU A 916 -17.03 28.31 20.21
N ASN A 917 -17.29 27.78 21.41
CA ASN A 917 -16.28 27.67 22.47
C ASN A 917 -15.13 26.72 22.09
N GLY A 918 -15.42 25.67 21.31
CA GLY A 918 -14.43 24.71 20.78
C GLY A 918 -13.74 25.13 19.48
N ALA A 919 -13.88 26.40 19.06
CA ALA A 919 -13.33 26.95 17.81
C ALA A 919 -13.76 26.19 16.53
N THR A 920 -14.89 25.47 16.58
CA THR A 920 -15.47 24.76 15.44
C THR A 920 -16.62 25.59 14.87
N ARG A 921 -16.65 25.80 13.55
CA ARG A 921 -17.71 26.60 12.93
C ARG A 921 -19.00 25.76 12.82
N PRO A 922 -20.15 26.22 13.35
CA PRO A 922 -21.40 25.44 13.29
C PRO A 922 -21.83 25.04 11.88
N GLN A 923 -21.60 25.91 10.89
CA GLN A 923 -21.91 25.66 9.48
C GLN A 923 -21.21 24.43 8.89
N ASP A 924 -20.06 24.03 9.44
CA ASP A 924 -19.28 22.89 8.92
C ASP A 924 -19.94 21.54 9.29
N LEU A 925 -20.87 21.52 10.25
CA LEU A 925 -21.60 20.31 10.68
C LEU A 925 -23.00 20.17 10.07
N LEU A 926 -23.50 21.19 9.36
CA LEU A 926 -24.87 21.16 8.84
C LEU A 926 -25.12 19.96 7.93
N ALA A 927 -24.19 19.62 7.04
CA ALA A 927 -24.32 18.46 6.18
C ALA A 927 -24.55 17.17 6.99
N ASP A 928 -23.76 16.96 8.06
CA ASP A 928 -23.89 15.80 8.94
C ASP A 928 -25.23 15.77 9.69
N LEU A 929 -25.67 16.91 10.23
CA LEU A 929 -26.92 16.97 10.99
C LEU A 929 -28.14 16.73 10.10
N LEU A 930 -28.14 17.29 8.88
CA LEU A 930 -29.19 17.08 7.89
C LEU A 930 -29.23 15.63 7.42
N HIS A 931 -28.06 15.03 7.20
CA HIS A 931 -27.93 13.61 6.86
C HIS A 931 -28.49 12.71 7.97
N LEU A 932 -28.10 12.93 9.23
CA LEU A 932 -28.61 12.14 10.35
C LEU A 932 -30.13 12.27 10.52
N HIS A 933 -30.68 13.47 10.31
CA HIS A 933 -32.13 13.67 10.32
C HIS A 933 -32.81 12.88 9.20
N HIS A 934 -32.27 12.93 7.98
CA HIS A 934 -32.75 12.12 6.86
C HIS A 934 -32.75 10.63 7.19
N VAL A 935 -31.64 10.13 7.74
CA VAL A 935 -31.47 8.73 8.13
C VAL A 935 -32.50 8.31 9.18
N ARG A 936 -32.84 9.17 10.16
CA ARG A 936 -33.91 8.87 11.12
C ARG A 936 -35.28 8.75 10.47
N MET A 937 -35.59 9.62 9.50
CA MET A 937 -36.89 9.66 8.84
C MET A 937 -37.07 8.52 7.83
N CYS A 938 -36.07 8.24 7.00
CA CYS A 938 -36.20 7.35 5.85
C CYS A 938 -35.22 6.18 5.85
N GLY A 939 -34.10 6.26 6.57
CA GLY A 939 -32.99 5.32 6.46
C GLY A 939 -31.92 5.78 5.47
N PRO A 940 -30.77 5.08 5.38
CA PRO A 940 -29.69 5.45 4.49
C PRO A 940 -30.12 5.32 3.02
N GLY A 941 -30.02 6.41 2.23
CA GLY A 941 -30.42 6.43 0.82
C GLY A 941 -30.12 7.74 0.09
N LEU A 942 -29.04 7.79 -0.69
CA LEU A 942 -28.59 9.01 -1.37
C LEU A 942 -29.64 9.64 -2.31
N PRO A 943 -30.39 8.90 -3.15
CA PRO A 943 -31.39 9.53 -4.02
C PRO A 943 -32.52 10.22 -3.23
N GLN A 944 -32.98 9.60 -2.14
CA GLN A 944 -34.02 10.17 -1.29
C GLN A 944 -33.51 11.38 -0.50
N GLU A 945 -32.28 11.32 0.00
CA GLU A 945 -31.63 12.43 0.69
C GLU A 945 -31.53 13.67 -0.21
N ARG A 946 -31.03 13.49 -1.44
CA ARG A 946 -30.92 14.59 -2.40
C ARG A 946 -32.27 15.18 -2.78
N ALA A 947 -33.33 14.36 -2.85
CA ALA A 947 -34.69 14.86 -3.07
C ALA A 947 -35.19 15.75 -1.91
N HIS A 948 -34.89 15.40 -0.66
CA HIS A 948 -35.23 16.24 0.49
C HIS A 948 -34.42 17.54 0.50
N LEU A 949 -33.12 17.48 0.22
CA LEU A 949 -32.26 18.67 0.12
C LEU A 949 -32.71 19.59 -1.02
N HIS A 950 -33.16 19.03 -2.15
CA HIS A 950 -33.76 19.80 -3.26
C HIS A 950 -35.01 20.56 -2.81
N LEU A 951 -35.91 19.92 -2.04
CA LEU A 951 -37.11 20.56 -1.49
C LEU A 951 -36.77 21.62 -0.42
N ALA A 952 -35.75 21.39 0.41
CA ALA A 952 -35.29 22.36 1.39
C ALA A 952 -34.70 23.61 0.70
N ARG A 953 -33.90 23.41 -0.35
CA ARG A 953 -33.38 24.49 -1.23
C ARG A 953 -34.51 25.32 -1.83
N ALA A 954 -35.51 24.64 -2.36
CA ALA A 954 -36.69 25.24 -2.95
C ALA A 954 -37.46 26.15 -1.96
N ALA A 955 -37.65 25.68 -0.74
CA ALA A 955 -38.24 26.46 0.33
C ALA A 955 -37.38 27.69 0.69
N ALA A 956 -36.06 27.52 0.77
CA ALA A 956 -35.12 28.60 1.04
C ALA A 956 -35.10 29.69 -0.04
N LEU A 957 -35.15 29.30 -1.32
CA LEU A 957 -35.28 30.23 -2.44
C LEU A 957 -36.58 31.02 -2.38
N SER A 958 -37.70 30.35 -2.07
CA SER A 958 -39.01 31.02 -1.95
C SER A 958 -39.05 32.00 -0.78
N TRP A 959 -38.48 31.63 0.37
CA TRP A 959 -38.38 32.52 1.53
C TRP A 959 -37.54 33.76 1.21
N THR A 960 -36.37 33.57 0.59
CA THR A 960 -35.46 34.67 0.24
C THR A 960 -36.09 35.63 -0.78
N ALA A 961 -36.86 35.10 -1.74
CA ALA A 961 -37.59 35.93 -2.70
C ALA A 961 -38.72 36.75 -2.06
N ARG A 962 -39.37 36.25 -1.00
CA ARG A 962 -40.40 36.99 -0.24
C ARG A 962 -39.79 38.03 0.68
N ALA A 963 -38.70 37.70 1.37
CA ALA A 963 -37.97 38.64 2.22
C ALA A 963 -37.48 39.88 1.44
N ARG A 964 -37.14 39.72 0.15
CA ARG A 964 -36.78 40.85 -0.75
C ARG A 964 -37.97 41.68 -1.25
N ARG A 965 -39.20 41.18 -1.11
CA ARG A 965 -40.45 41.85 -1.56
C ARG A 965 -41.21 42.53 -0.43
N THR A 966 -40.76 42.37 0.80
CA THR A 966 -41.33 43.03 1.97
C THR A 966 -40.36 44.18 2.32
N PRO A 967 -40.78 45.45 2.20
CA PRO A 967 -39.88 46.60 2.39
C PRO A 967 -39.33 46.72 3.81
#